data_AF-A0A7S8FDV3-F1
#
_entry.id   AF-A0A7S8FDV3-F1
#
_cell.length_a   1.000
_cell.length_b   1.000
_cell.length_c   1.000
_cell.angle_alpha   90.00
_cell.angle_beta   90.00
_cell.angle_gamma   90.00
#
_symmetry.space_group_name_H-M   'P 1'
#
loop_
_entity.id
_entity.type
_entity.pdbx_description
1 polymer ?
#
loop_
_entity_poly.entity_id
_entity_poly.type
_entity_poly.pdbx_seq_one_letter_code
_entity_poly.pdbx_strand_id
1 'polypeptide(L)'
;MTSSALDIVEAKSLADIDLLPKDRTILEQGAMVFRPFGLDEQGHTIRDLSGVSIRAVTVFLEKLIVSERGASAGKESVEELCRLLNDQIRDAVYHVTPEFLRNPWNSYSYEFTCYLYEFCERISGDPQFAFKAGAEKVSPIMLALTRPFSLSQIYTMFPYFGNKFTSGSVEFRVVEVTKDTAAVAMRFTDRTLRQFGPYRRRCACLVCQSAQGIMVAMADRIHGLSRAETIETSCIGNDDEWCQWTIRWQEEGGYRSRFWRAASPLEQVRPTLPNGAIHAGTDGEQVVSSTTARRVDPPAHAQQHYTWFLWGGVLGLALMAGVGIFNPTVSLGEVVLVGLCPPLAVGIMVNRRLLRESERREALIQEQIAFVESRHEELREAYLEQEQMRVELRRKVAQLTALHRAGLSFSSTFERDTLLHQVLEALTHELNYNSAMVSMFDPFENTIEHIRLIGAPPEVEAFAQSCRIPITDRESPEGEVVLQGKPLLVKDIETIRHRLHPLNQRLAELSQTKGLVVVPIKTKGRVWGMLTVDRSHNQSVTEDDLDLMKTVASQVSIALDNASAYQQIEEWNEGLELKVRERTEALERADRLRAQFLSHVSHELRTPLTSIKGFIQNLLDGLTGPLNEKQQRYLVRMSENSDRLVRMIEDLLDRTRIETGRLEVHPADVELEPCLADVIEQLKPLAHVRQQTLEFTCSDTTIVVWADRDRLIQTVVNLVQNAIKFTPPGGQVTVVCDLSNDRTATVLVRDTGPGIPPEHLENIFDPFFRIQQDQRTAPKGLGLGLSIVKTLVELQGGQVAARNLQGGGAELSFTLPTHTAKVRPSLESHVLGRQILVVDDDTDIQQLLHDRLRAEGYQTYSAFDGRQALETLQSGVFDGVILDIGIGQIDGLEVLRQVRLTNQTIPIIMVTASGSQELAVKAIGMGAQAYLLKPFDTAELQLAMDHWFQRTWPA
;
A
#
# COMPACT_ATOMS: atom_id res chain seq x y z
N MET A 1 24.28 27.38 24.25
CA MET A 1 23.49 26.13 24.41
C MET A 1 22.28 26.22 23.51
N THR A 2 22.38 25.69 22.29
CA THR A 2 21.25 25.35 21.39
C THR A 2 21.82 24.46 20.29
N SER A 3 22.06 23.18 20.63
CA SER A 3 22.17 22.13 19.62
C SER A 3 20.74 21.81 19.21
N SER A 4 20.41 22.10 17.95
CA SER A 4 19.08 21.86 17.40
C SER A 4 18.92 20.36 17.13
N ALA A 5 17.74 19.82 17.42
CA ALA A 5 17.40 18.41 17.23
C ALA A 5 17.48 17.92 15.77
N LEU A 6 17.73 18.83 14.80
CA LEU A 6 17.95 18.48 13.40
C LEU A 6 19.34 17.88 13.14
N ASP A 7 20.37 18.28 13.89
CA ASP A 7 21.75 17.76 13.69
C ASP A 7 21.94 16.34 14.28
N ILE A 8 20.99 15.85 15.08
CA ILE A 8 21.12 14.57 15.79
C ILE A 8 20.75 13.37 14.90
N VAL A 9 19.93 13.57 13.87
CA VAL A 9 19.42 12.47 13.03
C VAL A 9 20.27 12.23 11.78
N GLU A 10 20.98 13.24 11.27
CA GLU A 10 21.84 13.07 10.08
C GLU A 10 23.19 12.37 10.36
N ALA A 11 23.61 12.22 11.64
CA ALA A 11 24.96 11.76 11.97
C ALA A 11 25.06 10.44 12.77
N LYS A 12 23.95 9.81 13.18
CA LYS A 12 23.98 8.55 13.96
C LYS A 12 23.64 7.33 13.09
N SER A 13 24.44 6.27 13.23
CA SER A 13 24.11 4.94 12.73
C SER A 13 22.76 4.49 13.32
N LEU A 14 21.94 3.75 12.56
CA LEU A 14 20.70 3.12 13.06
C LEU A 14 20.93 2.26 14.34
N ALA A 15 22.17 1.86 14.60
CA ALA A 15 22.58 1.13 15.81
C ALA A 15 22.74 2.03 17.06
N ASP A 16 22.85 3.36 16.92
CA ASP A 16 23.14 4.32 18.00
C ASP A 16 21.88 5.09 18.49
N ILE A 17 20.69 4.68 18.06
CA ILE A 17 19.40 5.27 18.46
C ILE A 17 18.83 4.46 19.62
N ASP A 18 18.71 5.07 20.80
CA ASP A 18 18.01 4.47 21.93
C ASP A 18 16.52 4.30 21.62
N LEU A 19 16.08 3.04 21.49
CA LEU A 19 14.69 2.71 21.17
C LEU A 19 13.80 2.83 22.40
N LEU A 20 12.66 3.51 22.25
CA LEU A 20 11.63 3.61 23.27
C LEU A 20 10.80 2.31 23.36
N PRO A 21 10.18 1.99 24.51
CA PRO A 21 9.36 0.80 24.65
C PRO A 21 8.04 0.91 23.87
N LYS A 22 7.35 -0.23 23.67
CA LYS A 22 6.16 -0.34 22.79
C LYS A 22 4.94 0.46 23.23
N ASP A 23 4.87 0.83 24.51
CA ASP A 23 3.78 1.62 25.09
C ASP A 23 3.90 3.12 24.79
N ARG A 24 5.09 3.58 24.37
CA ARG A 24 5.34 4.94 23.93
C ARG A 24 4.86 5.14 22.50
N THR A 25 4.00 6.12 22.30
CA THR A 25 3.39 6.38 20.99
C THR A 25 4.16 7.45 20.21
N ILE A 26 4.14 7.38 18.88
CA ILE A 26 4.79 8.40 18.04
C ILE A 26 4.16 9.80 18.23
N LEU A 27 2.94 9.87 18.76
CA LEU A 27 2.27 11.12 19.10
C LEU A 27 3.04 11.96 20.14
N GLU A 28 3.94 11.34 20.93
CA GLU A 28 4.81 12.05 21.89
C GLU A 28 5.92 12.86 21.22
N GLN A 29 6.21 12.61 19.93
CA GLN A 29 7.22 13.34 19.17
C GLN A 29 6.81 14.80 18.86
N GLY A 30 5.52 15.11 18.95
CA GLY A 30 4.95 16.46 18.87
C GLY A 30 4.82 17.05 17.46
N ALA A 31 5.74 16.75 16.56
CA ALA A 31 5.62 17.07 15.14
C ALA A 31 6.31 16.01 14.28
N MET A 32 5.76 15.76 13.08
CA MET A 32 6.38 14.91 12.07
C MET A 32 7.75 15.47 11.70
N VAL A 33 8.73 14.58 11.60
CA VAL A 33 10.10 14.95 11.20
C VAL A 33 10.21 14.92 9.68
N PHE A 34 9.62 13.91 9.04
CA PHE A 34 9.65 13.73 7.59
C PHE A 34 8.42 14.36 6.92
N ARG A 35 8.58 14.73 5.64
CA ARG A 35 7.46 15.20 4.82
C ARG A 35 6.44 14.07 4.62
N PRO A 36 5.13 14.36 4.73
CA PRO A 36 4.10 13.32 4.69
C PRO A 36 3.82 12.81 3.27
N PHE A 37 4.03 13.63 2.24
CA PHE A 37 3.82 13.31 0.82
C PHE A 37 4.57 14.30 -0.08
N GLY A 38 4.61 14.03 -1.39
CA GLY A 38 5.30 14.90 -2.36
C GLY A 38 6.77 14.50 -2.55
N LEU A 39 7.69 15.48 -2.48
CA LEU A 39 9.14 15.24 -2.58
C LEU A 39 9.77 15.25 -1.20
N ASP A 40 10.63 14.26 -0.91
CA ASP A 40 11.43 14.22 0.31
C ASP A 40 12.52 15.31 0.32
N GLU A 41 13.27 15.39 1.41
CA GLU A 41 14.34 16.39 1.62
C GLU A 41 15.45 16.31 0.56
N GLN A 42 15.56 15.18 -0.13
CA GLN A 42 16.55 14.90 -1.17
C GLN A 42 15.98 15.09 -2.58
N GLY A 43 14.70 15.49 -2.70
CA GLY A 43 14.02 15.73 -3.97
C GLY A 43 13.43 14.47 -4.63
N HIS A 44 13.40 13.32 -3.95
CA HIS A 44 12.78 12.10 -4.47
C HIS A 44 11.29 12.06 -4.16
N THR A 45 10.48 11.49 -5.07
CA THR A 45 9.05 11.29 -4.81
C THR A 45 8.83 10.29 -3.67
N ILE A 46 8.05 10.68 -2.66
CA ILE A 46 7.60 9.82 -1.57
C ILE A 46 6.58 8.82 -2.13
N ARG A 47 6.89 7.52 -2.03
CA ARG A 47 6.09 6.41 -2.60
C ARG A 47 5.93 5.24 -1.63
N ASP A 48 6.15 5.46 -0.34
CA ASP A 48 6.26 4.38 0.65
C ASP A 48 4.95 3.61 0.83
N LEU A 49 3.81 4.32 0.79
CA LEU A 49 2.48 3.71 0.83
C LEU A 49 1.50 4.42 -0.12
N SER A 50 0.72 3.65 -0.88
CA SER A 50 -0.27 4.18 -1.82
C SER A 50 -1.50 4.79 -1.15
N GLY A 51 -2.09 5.79 -1.81
CA GLY A 51 -3.31 6.47 -1.37
C GLY A 51 -4.53 5.54 -1.31
N VAL A 52 -4.55 4.45 -2.08
CA VAL A 52 -5.56 3.38 -1.95
C VAL A 52 -5.57 2.80 -0.53
N SER A 53 -4.40 2.62 0.08
CA SER A 53 -4.28 2.11 1.45
C SER A 53 -4.78 3.12 2.47
N ILE A 54 -4.42 4.41 2.32
CA ILE A 54 -4.86 5.48 3.24
C ILE A 54 -6.37 5.67 3.16
N ARG A 55 -6.93 5.72 1.95
CA ARG A 55 -8.38 5.78 1.73
C ARG A 55 -9.11 4.64 2.43
N ALA A 56 -8.60 3.41 2.36
CA ALA A 56 -9.23 2.27 3.02
C ALA A 56 -9.29 2.46 4.56
N VAL A 57 -8.22 3.01 5.16
CA VAL A 57 -8.18 3.33 6.59
C VAL A 57 -9.20 4.41 6.95
N THR A 58 -9.22 5.52 6.18
CA THR A 58 -10.14 6.64 6.42
C THR A 58 -11.60 6.23 6.27
N VAL A 59 -11.93 5.46 5.23
CA VAL A 59 -13.30 4.95 4.99
C VAL A 59 -13.69 3.94 6.07
N PHE A 60 -12.75 3.13 6.56
CA PHE A 60 -13.01 2.20 7.65
C PHE A 60 -13.32 2.93 8.96
N LEU A 61 -12.56 3.98 9.31
CA LEU A 61 -12.86 4.82 10.48
C LEU A 61 -14.27 5.40 10.38
N GLU A 62 -14.61 6.02 9.25
CA GLU A 62 -15.94 6.59 9.03
C GLU A 62 -17.02 5.52 9.20
N LYS A 63 -16.89 4.36 8.54
CA LYS A 63 -17.86 3.26 8.66
C LYS A 63 -18.03 2.76 10.09
N LEU A 64 -16.93 2.65 10.84
CA LEU A 64 -16.94 2.20 12.23
C LEU A 64 -17.69 3.20 13.11
N ILE A 65 -17.41 4.50 12.96
CA ILE A 65 -18.12 5.53 13.74
C ILE A 65 -19.58 5.67 13.30
N VAL A 66 -19.89 5.53 12.00
CA VAL A 66 -21.27 5.57 11.50
C VAL A 66 -22.12 4.45 12.11
N SER A 67 -21.57 3.25 12.25
CA SER A 67 -22.31 2.12 12.82
C SER A 67 -22.58 2.27 14.32
N GLU A 68 -21.70 2.95 15.06
CA GLU A 68 -21.84 3.18 16.50
C GLU A 68 -22.62 4.46 16.85
N ARG A 69 -22.41 5.55 16.11
CA ARG A 69 -22.81 6.92 16.49
C ARG A 69 -23.56 7.68 15.39
N GLY A 70 -23.78 7.07 14.23
CA GLY A 70 -24.58 7.64 13.14
C GLY A 70 -23.78 8.45 12.11
N ALA A 71 -24.46 8.85 11.02
CA ALA A 71 -23.82 9.41 9.82
C ALA A 71 -23.08 10.74 10.04
N SER A 72 -23.59 11.63 10.91
CA SER A 72 -22.93 12.92 11.22
C SER A 72 -21.60 12.70 11.93
N ALA A 73 -21.61 11.87 12.97
CA ALA A 73 -20.42 11.52 13.74
C ALA A 73 -19.34 10.85 12.88
N GLY A 74 -19.74 10.08 11.86
CA GLY A 74 -18.81 9.50 10.89
C GLY A 74 -18.02 10.56 10.11
N LYS A 75 -18.70 11.58 9.59
CA LYS A 75 -18.03 12.68 8.86
C LYS A 75 -17.15 13.51 9.78
N GLU A 76 -17.68 13.89 10.94
CA GLU A 76 -16.95 14.66 11.96
C GLU A 76 -15.68 13.94 12.42
N SER A 77 -15.71 12.59 12.50
CA SER A 77 -14.52 11.81 12.87
C SER A 77 -13.37 11.90 11.85
N VAL A 78 -13.69 12.04 10.55
CA VAL A 78 -12.70 12.20 9.49
C VAL A 78 -12.16 13.63 9.47
N GLU A 79 -13.01 14.62 9.74
CA GLU A 79 -12.58 16.01 9.89
C GLU A 79 -11.65 16.20 11.10
N GLU A 80 -12.00 15.59 12.23
CA GLU A 80 -11.16 15.58 13.44
C GLU A 80 -9.82 14.85 13.19
N LEU A 81 -9.82 13.76 12.42
CA LEU A 81 -8.60 13.08 12.01
C LEU A 81 -7.69 14.00 11.18
N CYS A 82 -8.24 14.72 10.20
CA CYS A 82 -7.48 15.69 9.40
C CYS A 82 -6.91 16.81 10.28
N ARG A 83 -7.72 17.33 11.21
CA ARG A 83 -7.28 18.37 12.16
C ARG A 83 -6.09 17.88 13.00
N LEU A 84 -6.20 16.71 13.60
CA LEU A 84 -5.14 16.11 14.42
C LEU A 84 -3.86 15.80 13.61
N LEU A 85 -3.99 15.36 12.37
CA LEU A 85 -2.83 15.15 11.49
C LEU A 85 -2.15 16.47 11.13
N ASN A 86 -2.92 17.50 10.78
CA ASN A 86 -2.40 18.81 10.42
C ASN A 86 -1.72 19.49 11.62
N ASP A 87 -2.23 19.32 12.84
CA ASP A 87 -1.57 19.79 14.06
C ASP A 87 -0.15 19.22 14.24
N GLN A 88 0.17 18.07 13.63
CA GLN A 88 1.49 17.44 13.68
C GLN A 88 2.37 17.78 12.46
N ILE A 89 1.82 18.42 11.43
CA ILE A 89 2.53 18.80 10.21
C ILE A 89 3.00 20.25 10.33
N ARG A 90 4.32 20.48 10.23
CA ARG A 90 4.91 21.82 10.47
C ARG A 90 4.61 22.84 9.38
N ASP A 91 4.54 22.38 8.14
CA ASP A 91 4.40 23.22 6.96
C ASP A 91 2.99 23.05 6.38
N ALA A 92 2.24 24.15 6.37
CA ALA A 92 0.85 24.20 5.95
C ALA A 92 0.63 23.76 4.50
N VAL A 93 1.66 23.84 3.64
CA VAL A 93 1.62 23.33 2.26
C VAL A 93 1.32 21.83 2.21
N TYR A 94 1.63 21.09 3.28
CA TYR A 94 1.40 19.65 3.39
C TYR A 94 0.17 19.31 4.24
N HIS A 95 -0.72 20.25 4.51
CA HIS A 95 -1.98 19.95 5.20
C HIS A 95 -2.91 19.08 4.34
N VAL A 96 -3.61 18.16 5.00
CA VAL A 96 -4.54 17.22 4.38
C VAL A 96 -5.99 17.62 4.64
N THR A 97 -6.85 17.35 3.66
CA THR A 97 -8.32 17.41 3.79
C THR A 97 -8.92 16.01 3.67
N PRO A 98 -10.21 15.82 4.04
CA PRO A 98 -10.90 14.55 3.83
C PRO A 98 -10.86 14.07 2.38
N GLU A 99 -11.03 14.97 1.40
CA GLU A 99 -10.94 14.66 -0.03
C GLU A 99 -9.53 14.21 -0.40
N PHE A 100 -8.50 14.88 0.15
CA PHE A 100 -7.11 14.54 -0.09
C PHE A 100 -6.77 13.13 0.41
N LEU A 101 -7.19 12.77 1.62
CA LEU A 101 -6.98 11.42 2.18
C LEU A 101 -7.77 10.34 1.41
N ARG A 102 -8.89 10.70 0.79
CA ARG A 102 -9.72 9.79 -0.01
C ARG A 102 -9.21 9.63 -1.44
N ASN A 103 -8.23 10.41 -1.87
CA ASN A 103 -7.68 10.34 -3.23
C ASN A 103 -6.73 9.12 -3.38
N PRO A 104 -7.06 8.12 -4.21
CA PRO A 104 -6.25 6.91 -4.36
C PRO A 104 -4.90 7.14 -5.04
N TRP A 105 -4.72 8.27 -5.73
CA TRP A 105 -3.52 8.57 -6.55
C TRP A 105 -2.38 9.21 -5.75
N ASN A 106 -2.63 9.60 -4.50
CA ASN A 106 -1.62 10.16 -3.62
C ASN A 106 -0.68 9.06 -3.08
N SER A 107 0.46 9.45 -2.53
CA SER A 107 1.40 8.55 -1.86
C SER A 107 1.93 9.21 -0.60
N TYR A 108 2.18 8.40 0.43
CA TYR A 108 2.44 8.88 1.78
C TYR A 108 3.65 8.20 2.39
N SER A 109 4.30 8.87 3.35
CA SER A 109 5.38 8.30 4.16
C SER A 109 4.87 7.33 5.21
N TYR A 110 5.75 6.44 5.71
CA TYR A 110 5.39 5.51 6.78
C TYR A 110 5.25 6.22 8.13
N GLU A 111 6.00 7.30 8.38
CA GLU A 111 5.82 8.16 9.56
C GLU A 111 4.38 8.69 9.61
N PHE A 112 3.93 9.34 8.52
CA PHE A 112 2.56 9.86 8.41
C PHE A 112 1.51 8.77 8.66
N THR A 113 1.73 7.58 8.11
CA THR A 113 0.82 6.44 8.28
C THR A 113 0.74 5.98 9.75
N CYS A 114 1.84 6.05 10.51
CA CYS A 114 1.83 5.70 11.94
C CYS A 114 1.01 6.70 12.77
N TYR A 115 1.16 8.00 12.50
CA TYR A 115 0.29 9.02 13.11
C TYR A 115 -1.18 8.80 12.76
N LEU A 116 -1.48 8.50 11.50
CA LEU A 116 -2.84 8.18 11.04
C LEU A 116 -3.45 7.05 11.86
N TYR A 117 -2.73 5.93 12.06
CA TYR A 117 -3.25 4.81 12.84
C TYR A 117 -3.50 5.15 14.30
N GLU A 118 -2.55 5.80 14.97
CA GLU A 118 -2.69 6.16 16.39
C GLU A 118 -3.85 7.14 16.61
N PHE A 119 -4.04 8.12 15.72
CA PHE A 119 -5.19 9.00 15.79
C PHE A 119 -6.50 8.26 15.51
N CYS A 120 -6.53 7.33 14.56
CA CYS A 120 -7.71 6.51 14.33
C CYS A 120 -8.03 5.58 15.52
N GLU A 121 -7.02 4.97 16.16
CA GLU A 121 -7.17 4.21 17.41
C GLU A 121 -7.75 5.09 18.52
N ARG A 122 -7.26 6.33 18.66
CA ARG A 122 -7.76 7.30 19.64
C ARG A 122 -9.20 7.74 19.38
N ILE A 123 -9.55 8.02 18.12
CA ILE A 123 -10.90 8.49 17.74
C ILE A 123 -11.92 7.35 17.87
N SER A 124 -11.58 6.15 17.39
CA SER A 124 -12.44 4.97 17.46
C SER A 124 -12.52 4.36 18.85
N GLY A 125 -11.48 4.51 19.67
CA GLY A 125 -11.33 3.79 20.93
C GLY A 125 -11.02 2.30 20.77
N ASP A 126 -10.68 1.85 19.56
CA ASP A 126 -10.43 0.44 19.24
C ASP A 126 -8.92 0.14 19.17
N PRO A 127 -8.33 -0.56 20.16
CA PRO A 127 -6.90 -0.88 20.16
C PRO A 127 -6.49 -1.91 19.09
N GLN A 128 -7.45 -2.50 18.36
CA GLN A 128 -7.20 -3.37 17.22
C GLN A 128 -7.51 -2.68 15.87
N PHE A 129 -7.64 -1.35 15.87
CA PHE A 129 -8.01 -0.61 14.68
C PHE A 129 -7.06 -0.87 13.51
N ALA A 130 -5.73 -0.83 13.72
CA ALA A 130 -4.75 -1.06 12.65
C ALA A 130 -4.94 -2.44 11.98
N PHE A 131 -5.20 -3.49 12.77
CA PHE A 131 -5.49 -4.84 12.26
C PHE A 131 -6.80 -4.88 11.46
N LYS A 132 -7.89 -4.30 11.98
CA LYS A 132 -9.20 -4.30 11.30
C LYS A 132 -9.19 -3.44 10.05
N ALA A 133 -8.56 -2.27 10.08
CA ALA A 133 -8.37 -1.40 8.93
C ALA A 133 -7.50 -2.07 7.86
N GLY A 134 -6.51 -2.86 8.26
CA GLY A 134 -5.71 -3.69 7.35
C GLY A 134 -6.57 -4.63 6.49
N ALA A 135 -7.57 -5.28 7.08
CA ALA A 135 -8.50 -6.16 6.35
C ALA A 135 -9.26 -5.44 5.21
N GLU A 136 -9.49 -4.13 5.34
CA GLU A 136 -10.17 -3.32 4.33
C GLU A 136 -9.28 -2.97 3.13
N LYS A 137 -7.96 -3.12 3.24
CA LYS A 137 -7.00 -2.76 2.18
C LYS A 137 -6.90 -3.76 1.03
N VAL A 138 -7.54 -4.93 1.13
CA VAL A 138 -7.55 -5.91 0.04
C VAL A 138 -8.29 -5.31 -1.16
N SER A 139 -7.53 -4.91 -2.19
CA SER A 139 -8.05 -4.12 -3.31
C SER A 139 -8.94 -4.97 -4.23
N PRO A 140 -9.93 -4.37 -4.93
CA PRO A 140 -10.76 -5.09 -5.90
C PRO A 140 -9.97 -5.74 -7.03
N ILE A 141 -8.85 -5.12 -7.43
CA ILE A 141 -7.95 -5.66 -8.45
C ILE A 141 -7.25 -6.92 -7.91
N MET A 142 -6.73 -6.87 -6.68
CA MET A 142 -6.13 -8.04 -6.04
C MET A 142 -7.16 -9.17 -5.91
N LEU A 143 -8.39 -8.87 -5.47
CA LEU A 143 -9.48 -9.87 -5.39
C LEU A 143 -9.78 -10.49 -6.76
N ALA A 144 -9.84 -9.69 -7.83
CA ALA A 144 -10.11 -10.18 -9.17
C ALA A 144 -8.97 -11.08 -9.71
N LEU A 145 -7.72 -10.65 -9.51
CA LEU A 145 -6.53 -11.37 -9.98
C LEU A 145 -6.28 -12.67 -9.22
N THR A 146 -6.56 -12.69 -7.91
CA THR A 146 -6.28 -13.85 -7.05
C THR A 146 -7.40 -14.89 -7.02
N ARG A 147 -8.62 -14.52 -7.44
CA ARG A 147 -9.81 -15.39 -7.46
C ARG A 147 -9.64 -16.77 -8.09
N PRO A 148 -8.86 -16.95 -9.19
CA PRO A 148 -8.69 -18.26 -9.82
C PRO A 148 -7.78 -19.23 -9.04
N PHE A 149 -7.01 -18.75 -8.07
CA PHE A 149 -5.97 -19.49 -7.37
C PHE A 149 -6.46 -20.02 -6.01
N SER A 150 -5.84 -21.08 -5.47
CA SER A 150 -6.08 -21.51 -4.09
C SER A 150 -5.43 -20.54 -3.08
N LEU A 151 -5.86 -20.54 -1.82
CA LEU A 151 -5.21 -19.75 -0.78
C LEU A 151 -3.72 -20.03 -0.65
N SER A 152 -3.32 -21.30 -0.73
CA SER A 152 -1.91 -21.67 -0.74
C SER A 152 -1.14 -20.99 -1.88
N GLN A 153 -1.68 -21.01 -3.10
CA GLN A 153 -1.07 -20.32 -4.25
C GLN A 153 -1.02 -18.80 -4.05
N ILE A 154 -2.09 -18.21 -3.50
CA ILE A 154 -2.16 -16.77 -3.21
C ILE A 154 -1.08 -16.35 -2.21
N TYR A 155 -0.92 -17.10 -1.12
CA TYR A 155 0.12 -16.81 -0.12
C TYR A 155 1.54 -17.03 -0.68
N THR A 156 1.75 -18.05 -1.52
CA THR A 156 3.04 -18.25 -2.22
C THR A 156 3.39 -17.06 -3.10
N MET A 157 2.41 -16.45 -3.77
CA MET A 157 2.61 -15.27 -4.63
C MET A 157 2.63 -13.95 -3.85
N PHE A 158 2.40 -13.97 -2.54
CA PHE A 158 2.24 -12.74 -1.75
C PHE A 158 3.43 -11.77 -1.83
N PRO A 159 4.72 -12.20 -1.80
CA PRO A 159 5.86 -11.29 -1.94
C PRO A 159 5.83 -10.46 -3.23
N TYR A 160 5.36 -11.06 -4.32
CA TYR A 160 5.24 -10.38 -5.62
C TYR A 160 4.20 -9.25 -5.56
N PHE A 161 3.03 -9.53 -4.97
CA PHE A 161 1.99 -8.53 -4.80
C PHE A 161 2.37 -7.47 -3.76
N GLY A 162 2.90 -7.89 -2.61
CA GLY A 162 3.28 -7.01 -1.50
C GLY A 162 4.30 -5.96 -1.92
N ASN A 163 5.37 -6.37 -2.61
CA ASN A 163 6.41 -5.45 -3.07
C ASN A 163 5.90 -4.41 -4.09
N LYS A 164 4.87 -4.75 -4.88
CA LYS A 164 4.25 -3.82 -5.84
C LYS A 164 3.49 -2.68 -5.15
N PHE A 165 2.97 -2.89 -3.94
CA PHE A 165 2.18 -1.89 -3.20
C PHE A 165 2.96 -1.11 -2.15
N THR A 166 4.18 -1.54 -1.79
CA THR A 166 5.06 -0.89 -0.81
C THR A 166 6.26 -0.19 -1.44
N SER A 167 6.39 -0.19 -2.78
CA SER A 167 7.46 0.47 -3.55
C SER A 167 8.88 0.20 -3.04
N GLY A 168 9.13 -0.98 -2.46
CA GLY A 168 10.42 -1.34 -1.87
C GLY A 168 10.68 -0.77 -0.47
N SER A 169 9.70 -0.18 0.22
CA SER A 169 9.84 0.30 1.60
C SER A 169 9.67 -0.80 2.65
N VAL A 170 9.11 -1.95 2.23
CA VAL A 170 8.93 -3.17 3.03
C VAL A 170 9.22 -4.37 2.15
N GLU A 171 9.96 -5.34 2.70
CA GLU A 171 10.29 -6.61 2.06
C GLU A 171 9.44 -7.73 2.65
N PHE A 172 8.81 -8.53 1.79
CA PHE A 172 8.09 -9.74 2.19
C PHE A 172 8.81 -10.99 1.70
N ARG A 173 8.75 -12.06 2.51
CA ARG A 173 9.23 -13.39 2.16
C ARG A 173 8.24 -14.45 2.62
N VAL A 174 8.07 -15.48 1.79
CA VAL A 174 7.35 -16.70 2.18
C VAL A 174 8.36 -17.66 2.83
N VAL A 175 8.05 -18.10 4.05
CA VAL A 175 8.86 -19.06 4.80
C VAL A 175 8.42 -20.48 4.43
N GLU A 176 7.13 -20.76 4.53
CA GLU A 176 6.53 -22.06 4.23
C GLU A 176 5.05 -21.89 3.89
N VAL A 177 4.53 -22.67 2.95
CA VAL A 177 3.09 -22.73 2.67
C VAL A 177 2.67 -24.19 2.55
N THR A 178 1.65 -24.56 3.29
CA THR A 178 1.02 -25.87 3.25
C THR A 178 -0.40 -25.75 2.67
N LYS A 179 -1.23 -26.79 2.83
CA LYS A 179 -2.60 -26.79 2.35
C LYS A 179 -3.51 -25.85 3.16
N ASP A 180 -3.25 -25.72 4.45
CA ASP A 180 -4.09 -25.02 5.43
C ASP A 180 -3.32 -23.98 6.26
N THR A 181 -2.01 -23.84 6.04
CA THR A 181 -1.18 -22.82 6.68
C THR A 181 -0.25 -22.09 5.71
N ALA A 182 0.09 -20.84 6.03
CA ALA A 182 1.11 -20.06 5.35
C ALA A 182 1.94 -19.27 6.37
N ALA A 183 3.24 -19.50 6.41
CA ALA A 183 4.20 -18.73 7.19
C ALA A 183 4.85 -17.65 6.31
N VAL A 184 4.67 -16.38 6.69
CA VAL A 184 5.17 -15.22 5.95
C VAL A 184 5.96 -14.31 6.89
N ALA A 185 7.03 -13.73 6.37
CA ALA A 185 7.91 -12.82 7.08
C ALA A 185 7.95 -11.45 6.37
N MET A 186 8.07 -10.39 7.15
CA MET A 186 8.13 -9.00 6.72
C MET A 186 9.30 -8.27 7.40
N ARG A 187 10.01 -7.44 6.65
CA ARG A 187 11.07 -6.56 7.17
C ARG A 187 10.97 -5.16 6.56
N PHE A 188 11.34 -4.15 7.34
CA PHE A 188 11.45 -2.76 6.88
C PHE A 188 12.83 -2.49 6.29
N THR A 189 12.91 -1.65 5.26
CA THR A 189 14.21 -1.15 4.79
C THR A 189 14.79 -0.13 5.76
N ASP A 190 16.11 0.10 5.68
CA ASP A 190 16.80 1.09 6.51
C ASP A 190 16.20 2.50 6.37
N ARG A 191 15.71 2.85 5.17
CA ARG A 191 15.02 4.11 4.91
C ARG A 191 13.75 4.21 5.76
N THR A 192 12.94 3.16 5.79
CA THR A 192 11.69 3.13 6.56
C THR A 192 11.97 3.11 8.07
N LEU A 193 12.98 2.37 8.51
CA LEU A 193 13.37 2.34 9.93
C LEU A 193 13.83 3.72 10.43
N ARG A 194 14.51 4.52 9.60
CA ARG A 194 14.87 5.91 9.93
C ARG A 194 13.64 6.79 10.14
N GLN A 195 12.57 6.59 9.38
CA GLN A 195 11.32 7.34 9.54
C GLN A 195 10.65 7.12 10.90
N PHE A 196 10.88 5.96 11.53
CA PHE A 196 10.30 5.68 12.85
C PHE A 196 11.10 6.24 14.02
N GLY A 197 12.39 6.52 13.82
CA GLY A 197 13.28 7.05 14.85
C GLY A 197 13.24 6.24 16.17
N PRO A 198 13.23 6.92 17.34
CA PRO A 198 13.14 6.27 18.65
C PRO A 198 11.85 5.46 18.87
N TYR A 199 10.77 5.74 18.13
CA TYR A 199 9.46 5.09 18.26
C TYR A 199 9.31 3.82 17.40
N ARG A 200 10.41 3.33 16.84
CA ARG A 200 10.48 2.13 15.98
C ARG A 200 9.65 0.96 16.49
N ARG A 201 9.70 0.64 17.79
CA ARG A 201 8.99 -0.53 18.34
C ARG A 201 7.48 -0.45 18.16
N ARG A 202 6.88 0.71 18.46
CA ARG A 202 5.44 0.95 18.32
C ARG A 202 5.03 1.08 16.85
N CYS A 203 5.80 1.83 16.06
CA CYS A 203 5.52 2.02 14.63
C CYS A 203 5.57 0.69 13.85
N ALA A 204 6.59 -0.13 14.11
CA ALA A 204 6.70 -1.46 13.53
C ALA A 204 5.50 -2.36 13.92
N CYS A 205 5.01 -2.23 15.16
CA CYS A 205 3.85 -2.98 15.64
C CYS A 205 2.55 -2.59 14.89
N LEU A 206 2.30 -1.29 14.68
CA LEU A 206 1.12 -0.80 13.94
C LEU A 206 1.11 -1.30 12.49
N VAL A 207 2.25 -1.20 11.80
CA VAL A 207 2.37 -1.67 10.41
C VAL A 207 2.28 -3.20 10.33
N CYS A 208 2.89 -3.92 11.29
CA CYS A 208 2.77 -5.37 11.43
C CYS A 208 1.30 -5.80 11.57
N GLN A 209 0.55 -5.17 12.48
CA GLN A 209 -0.88 -5.45 12.69
C GLN A 209 -1.70 -5.20 11.42
N SER A 210 -1.45 -4.09 10.72
CA SER A 210 -2.11 -3.82 9.44
C SER A 210 -1.80 -4.89 8.38
N ALA A 211 -0.56 -5.39 8.30
CA ALA A 211 -0.18 -6.43 7.36
C ALA A 211 -0.86 -7.77 7.70
N GLN A 212 -0.91 -8.15 8.98
CA GLN A 212 -1.63 -9.32 9.46
C GLN A 212 -3.13 -9.24 9.10
N GLY A 213 -3.75 -8.06 9.25
CA GLY A 213 -5.13 -7.83 8.87
C GLY A 213 -5.43 -8.09 7.40
N ILE A 214 -4.54 -7.65 6.49
CA ILE A 214 -4.62 -7.93 5.05
C ILE A 214 -4.59 -9.44 4.81
N MET A 215 -3.63 -10.13 5.41
CA MET A 215 -3.39 -11.56 5.20
C MET A 215 -4.55 -12.42 5.66
N VAL A 216 -5.12 -12.12 6.83
CA VAL A 216 -6.29 -12.84 7.37
C VAL A 216 -7.53 -12.63 6.51
N ALA A 217 -7.72 -11.42 5.96
CA ALA A 217 -8.90 -11.08 5.20
C ALA A 217 -8.96 -11.75 3.82
N MET A 218 -7.84 -12.22 3.27
CA MET A 218 -7.80 -12.89 1.96
C MET A 218 -8.68 -14.15 1.91
N ALA A 219 -8.66 -14.96 2.97
CA ALA A 219 -9.44 -16.20 3.04
C ALA A 219 -10.95 -15.96 2.92
N ASP A 220 -11.45 -14.98 3.67
CA ASP A 220 -12.85 -14.58 3.66
C ASP A 220 -13.21 -13.86 2.35
N ARG A 221 -12.44 -12.83 1.95
CA ARG A 221 -12.81 -11.99 0.80
C ARG A 221 -12.69 -12.67 -0.56
N ILE A 222 -11.79 -13.64 -0.72
CA ILE A 222 -11.55 -14.31 -2.02
C ILE A 222 -12.40 -15.58 -2.14
N HIS A 223 -12.45 -16.40 -1.08
CA HIS A 223 -13.07 -17.72 -1.12
C HIS A 223 -14.29 -17.87 -0.20
N GLY A 224 -14.65 -16.87 0.60
CA GLY A 224 -15.80 -16.93 1.52
C GLY A 224 -15.60 -17.94 2.64
N LEU A 225 -14.36 -18.23 3.02
CA LEU A 225 -14.03 -19.14 4.11
C LEU A 225 -14.16 -18.45 5.47
N SER A 226 -14.38 -19.24 6.52
CA SER A 226 -14.31 -18.76 7.90
C SER A 226 -12.96 -18.09 8.15
N ARG A 227 -13.00 -17.00 8.93
CA ARG A 227 -11.88 -16.07 9.11
C ARG A 227 -10.60 -16.82 9.51
N ALA A 228 -9.54 -16.63 8.73
CA ALA A 228 -8.24 -17.22 9.02
C ALA A 228 -7.69 -16.68 10.36
N GLU A 229 -6.90 -17.51 11.05
CA GLU A 229 -6.23 -17.13 12.29
C GLU A 229 -4.75 -16.82 12.01
N THR A 230 -4.19 -15.83 12.70
CA THR A 230 -2.77 -15.50 12.65
C THR A 230 -2.09 -15.79 13.98
N ILE A 231 -0.96 -16.49 13.93
CA ILE A 231 -0.06 -16.74 15.06
C ILE A 231 1.24 -15.97 14.81
N GLU A 232 1.55 -14.99 15.65
CA GLU A 232 2.82 -14.24 15.58
C GLU A 232 3.96 -15.07 16.19
N THR A 233 5.05 -15.23 15.46
CA THR A 233 6.25 -15.96 15.92
C THR A 233 7.42 -15.05 16.26
N SER A 234 7.56 -13.92 15.55
CA SER A 234 8.57 -12.90 15.82
C SER A 234 8.06 -11.54 15.36
N CYS A 235 8.57 -10.45 15.93
CA CYS A 235 8.13 -9.09 15.62
C CYS A 235 9.25 -8.08 15.81
N ILE A 236 9.49 -7.23 14.81
CA ILE A 236 10.44 -6.11 14.88
C ILE A 236 10.11 -5.16 16.04
N GLY A 237 8.84 -5.12 16.47
CA GLY A 237 8.47 -4.39 17.67
C GLY A 237 9.14 -4.92 18.96
N ASN A 238 9.49 -6.21 19.01
CA ASN A 238 10.21 -6.87 20.10
C ASN A 238 11.73 -6.92 19.85
N ASP A 239 12.25 -6.09 18.95
CA ASP A 239 13.65 -6.06 18.52
C ASP A 239 14.11 -7.32 17.73
N ASP A 240 13.16 -8.11 17.21
CA ASP A 240 13.49 -9.16 16.24
C ASP A 240 13.88 -8.56 14.88
N GLU A 241 14.62 -9.32 14.06
CA GLU A 241 15.00 -8.87 12.71
C GLU A 241 13.81 -8.88 11.74
N TRP A 242 12.89 -9.81 11.92
CA TRP A 242 11.73 -10.03 11.04
C TRP A 242 10.44 -10.06 11.85
N CYS A 243 9.37 -9.47 11.30
CA CYS A 243 8.03 -9.83 11.75
C CYS A 243 7.58 -11.08 11.00
N GLN A 244 7.39 -12.19 11.71
CA GLN A 244 6.97 -13.45 11.11
C GLN A 244 5.66 -13.93 11.73
N TRP A 245 4.77 -14.41 10.88
CA TRP A 245 3.45 -14.88 11.25
C TRP A 245 3.05 -16.11 10.46
N THR A 246 2.31 -17.00 11.10
CA THR A 246 1.67 -18.16 10.49
C THR A 246 0.17 -17.91 10.38
N ILE A 247 -0.34 -17.84 9.16
CA ILE A 247 -1.77 -17.78 8.86
C ILE A 247 -2.29 -19.22 8.76
N ARG A 248 -3.41 -19.52 9.42
CA ARG A 248 -4.09 -20.81 9.39
C ARG A 248 -5.54 -20.62 8.96
N TRP A 249 -6.02 -21.42 8.00
CA TRP A 249 -7.42 -21.43 7.56
C TRP A 249 -7.97 -22.84 7.55
N GLN A 250 -9.30 -22.98 7.70
CA GLN A 250 -9.98 -24.27 7.54
C GLN A 250 -10.64 -24.34 6.16
N GLU A 251 -10.32 -25.37 5.38
CA GLU A 251 -11.15 -25.74 4.22
C GLU A 251 -12.46 -26.36 4.72
N GLU A 252 -13.53 -25.57 4.82
CA GLU A 252 -14.87 -26.18 4.84
C GLU A 252 -15.12 -26.82 3.47
N GLY A 253 -15.52 -28.09 3.50
CA GLY A 253 -15.59 -28.95 2.32
C GLY A 253 -16.32 -28.34 1.12
N GLY A 254 -15.61 -28.25 0.00
CA GLY A 254 -16.17 -28.37 -1.34
C GLY A 254 -16.92 -27.15 -1.90
N TYR A 255 -16.18 -26.25 -2.56
CA TYR A 255 -16.72 -25.28 -3.52
C TYR A 255 -17.15 -25.98 -4.83
N ARG A 256 -18.07 -26.94 -4.74
CA ARG A 256 -18.78 -27.59 -5.88
C ARG A 256 -20.13 -28.13 -5.41
N SER A 257 -21.12 -27.30 -5.08
CA SER A 257 -22.50 -27.82 -4.93
C SER A 257 -23.68 -26.84 -4.97
N ARG A 258 -23.52 -25.56 -5.35
CA ARG A 258 -24.69 -24.64 -5.40
C ARG A 258 -25.46 -24.59 -6.74
N PHE A 259 -25.04 -25.31 -7.78
CA PHE A 259 -25.70 -25.22 -9.10
C PHE A 259 -26.41 -26.49 -9.61
N TRP A 260 -26.38 -27.62 -8.90
CA TRP A 260 -27.10 -28.83 -9.34
C TRP A 260 -27.67 -29.62 -8.16
N ARG A 261 -28.95 -29.41 -7.84
CA ARG A 261 -29.76 -30.36 -7.07
C ARG A 261 -31.17 -30.45 -7.68
N ALA A 262 -31.31 -31.33 -8.67
CA ALA A 262 -32.56 -31.98 -9.01
C ALA A 262 -32.23 -33.45 -9.35
N ALA A 263 -32.92 -34.38 -8.68
CA ALA A 263 -32.84 -35.86 -8.77
C ALA A 263 -31.49 -36.48 -8.32
N SER A 264 -31.38 -37.55 -7.54
CA SER A 264 -32.29 -38.48 -6.86
C SER A 264 -31.46 -39.26 -5.80
N PRO A 265 -32.08 -40.05 -4.91
CA PRO A 265 -31.48 -40.62 -3.68
C PRO A 265 -30.95 -42.05 -3.87
N LEU A 266 -30.03 -42.48 -2.98
CA LEU A 266 -29.74 -43.86 -2.47
C LEU A 266 -28.41 -43.77 -1.66
N GLU A 267 -28.43 -43.91 -0.32
CA GLU A 267 -28.01 -45.12 0.44
C GLU A 267 -26.50 -45.45 0.33
N GLN A 268 -25.70 -45.81 1.35
CA GLN A 268 -25.90 -46.28 2.72
C GLN A 268 -24.50 -46.37 3.41
N VAL A 269 -24.39 -45.99 4.70
CA VAL A 269 -23.85 -46.78 5.86
C VAL A 269 -22.44 -47.42 5.71
N ARG A 270 -21.36 -47.02 6.42
CA ARG A 270 -20.88 -47.36 7.82
C ARG A 270 -19.32 -47.21 7.82
N PRO A 271 -18.54 -47.42 8.91
CA PRO A 271 -18.76 -47.28 10.36
C PRO A 271 -17.67 -46.41 11.06
N THR A 272 -17.98 -45.98 12.28
CA THR A 272 -17.09 -45.33 13.26
C THR A 272 -16.15 -46.32 13.96
N LEU A 273 -14.86 -45.96 14.12
CA LEU A 273 -13.94 -46.57 15.09
C LEU A 273 -13.50 -45.51 16.13
N PRO A 274 -13.26 -45.88 17.41
CA PRO A 274 -13.12 -44.94 18.52
C PRO A 274 -11.68 -44.50 18.80
N ASN A 275 -11.56 -43.30 19.36
CA ASN A 275 -10.37 -42.64 19.86
C ASN A 275 -9.53 -43.49 20.84
N GLY A 276 -8.21 -43.45 20.64
CA GLY A 276 -7.19 -43.82 21.63
C GLY A 276 -6.03 -42.83 21.54
N ALA A 277 -5.81 -42.07 22.62
CA ALA A 277 -4.86 -40.99 22.73
C ALA A 277 -3.40 -41.44 22.62
N ILE A 278 -2.58 -40.67 21.89
CA ILE A 278 -1.12 -40.77 21.89
C ILE A 278 -0.59 -39.59 22.72
N HIS A 279 -0.02 -39.90 23.89
CA HIS A 279 0.91 -39.03 24.58
C HIS A 279 2.34 -39.37 24.14
N ALA A 280 3.09 -38.31 23.82
CA ALA A 280 4.50 -38.32 23.51
C ALA A 280 5.36 -38.74 24.70
N GLY A 281 6.45 -39.45 24.42
CA GLY A 281 7.51 -39.77 25.35
C GLY A 281 8.70 -40.32 24.57
N THR A 282 9.65 -39.45 24.27
CA THR A 282 11.01 -39.74 23.82
C THR A 282 11.75 -40.56 24.89
N ASP A 283 12.47 -41.60 24.49
CA ASP A 283 13.88 -41.82 24.83
C ASP A 283 14.35 -43.25 24.48
N GLY A 284 15.56 -43.32 23.93
CA GLY A 284 16.53 -44.34 24.34
C GLY A 284 16.55 -45.66 23.58
N GLU A 285 17.38 -45.71 22.55
CA GLU A 285 18.08 -46.94 22.15
C GLU A 285 18.70 -47.65 23.36
N GLN A 286 18.44 -48.96 23.50
CA GLN A 286 19.49 -49.96 23.78
C GLN A 286 18.95 -51.38 23.62
N VAL A 287 19.46 -52.03 22.57
CA VAL A 287 19.33 -53.46 22.29
C VAL A 287 20.35 -54.23 23.12
N VAL A 288 19.93 -54.99 24.14
CA VAL A 288 20.62 -56.22 24.61
C VAL A 288 19.61 -57.12 25.36
N SER A 289 19.30 -58.30 24.81
CA SER A 289 18.99 -59.49 25.62
C SER A 289 19.27 -60.75 24.78
N SER A 290 20.47 -61.33 24.88
CA SER A 290 20.82 -62.40 25.84
C SER A 290 20.22 -63.77 25.50
N THR A 291 20.69 -64.36 24.40
CA THR A 291 20.65 -65.81 24.17
C THR A 291 21.60 -66.50 25.15
N THR A 292 21.06 -67.06 26.23
CA THR A 292 21.78 -67.95 27.14
C THR A 292 21.93 -69.33 26.51
N ALA A 293 23.14 -69.64 26.04
CA ALA A 293 23.55 -70.97 25.64
C ALA A 293 23.51 -71.92 26.86
N ARG A 294 22.52 -72.80 26.92
CA ARG A 294 22.51 -73.94 27.83
C ARG A 294 23.55 -74.95 27.34
N ARG A 295 24.63 -75.10 28.11
CA ARG A 295 25.53 -76.27 28.03
C ARG A 295 24.67 -77.53 28.17
N VAL A 296 24.65 -78.34 27.12
CA VAL A 296 24.15 -79.70 27.17
C VAL A 296 25.23 -80.53 27.85
N ASP A 297 25.00 -80.91 29.12
CA ASP A 297 25.86 -81.87 29.81
C ASP A 297 25.90 -83.19 29.02
N PRO A 298 27.06 -83.87 28.92
CA PRO A 298 27.13 -85.18 28.30
C PRO A 298 26.25 -86.17 29.07
N PRO A 299 25.52 -87.08 28.39
CA PRO A 299 24.47 -87.86 29.03
C PRO A 299 25.05 -88.81 30.08
N ALA A 300 24.59 -88.66 31.32
CA ALA A 300 24.82 -89.56 32.46
C ALA A 300 24.36 -91.03 32.22
N HIS A 301 23.82 -91.33 31.04
CA HIS A 301 23.32 -92.65 30.65
C HIS A 301 24.44 -93.69 30.46
N ALA A 302 25.65 -93.30 30.05
CA ALA A 302 26.76 -94.25 29.90
C ALA A 302 27.17 -94.91 31.22
N GLN A 303 27.05 -94.17 32.33
CA GLN A 303 27.40 -94.65 33.66
C GLN A 303 26.34 -95.62 34.22
N GLN A 304 25.06 -95.41 33.89
CA GLN A 304 23.98 -96.32 34.26
C GLN A 304 24.12 -97.68 33.58
N HIS A 305 24.40 -97.75 32.27
CA HIS A 305 24.52 -99.05 31.58
C HIS A 305 25.69 -99.91 32.10
N TYR A 306 26.81 -99.27 32.47
CA TYR A 306 27.97 -99.96 33.05
C TYR A 306 27.62 -100.63 34.40
N THR A 307 26.79 -99.99 35.23
CA THR A 307 26.35 -100.59 36.50
C THR A 307 25.50 -101.84 36.29
N TRP A 308 24.65 -101.90 35.26
CA TRP A 308 23.80 -103.09 35.00
C TRP A 308 24.64 -104.29 34.54
N PHE A 309 25.65 -104.06 33.71
CA PHE A 309 26.62 -105.11 33.34
C PHE A 309 27.43 -105.60 34.54
N LEU A 310 27.87 -104.69 35.42
CA LEU A 310 28.56 -105.04 36.66
C LEU A 310 27.67 -105.89 37.58
N TRP A 311 26.41 -105.49 37.81
CA TRP A 311 25.46 -106.27 38.61
C TRP A 311 25.13 -107.63 37.98
N GLY A 312 25.02 -107.70 36.65
CA GLY A 312 24.87 -108.95 35.92
C GLY A 312 26.08 -109.88 36.12
N GLY A 313 27.30 -109.35 36.09
CA GLY A 313 28.52 -110.08 36.39
C GLY A 313 28.60 -110.56 37.84
N VAL A 314 28.23 -109.71 38.81
CA VAL A 314 28.17 -110.08 40.24
C VAL A 314 27.15 -111.20 40.46
N LEU A 315 25.96 -111.11 39.87
CA LEU A 315 24.94 -112.16 39.96
C LEU A 315 25.42 -113.47 39.32
N GLY A 316 26.11 -113.38 38.19
CA GLY A 316 26.74 -114.52 37.52
C GLY A 316 27.78 -115.21 38.39
N LEU A 317 28.65 -114.45 39.05
CA LEU A 317 29.64 -114.98 40.00
C LEU A 317 28.99 -115.61 41.24
N ALA A 318 27.94 -114.99 41.78
CA ALA A 318 27.18 -115.54 42.91
C ALA A 318 26.50 -116.87 42.54
N LEU A 319 25.93 -116.98 41.33
CA LEU A 319 25.37 -118.22 40.81
C LEU A 319 26.45 -119.29 40.62
N MET A 320 27.63 -118.93 40.09
CA MET A 320 28.75 -119.87 39.98
C MET A 320 29.17 -120.44 41.34
N ALA A 321 29.34 -119.57 42.33
CA ALA A 321 29.71 -119.97 43.68
C ALA A 321 28.63 -120.85 44.33
N GLY A 322 27.36 -120.46 44.20
CA GLY A 322 26.24 -121.23 44.74
C GLY A 322 26.13 -122.64 44.15
N VAL A 323 26.18 -122.76 42.82
CA VAL A 323 26.10 -124.06 42.14
C VAL A 323 27.30 -124.93 42.48
N GLY A 324 28.52 -124.36 42.50
CA GLY A 324 29.75 -125.09 42.81
C GLY A 324 29.83 -125.58 44.26
N ILE A 325 29.27 -124.83 45.23
CA ILE A 325 29.28 -125.22 46.65
C ILE A 325 28.22 -126.28 46.95
N PHE A 326 27.00 -126.11 46.43
CA PHE A 326 25.88 -126.99 46.80
C PHE A 326 25.84 -128.31 46.02
N ASN A 327 26.50 -128.40 44.86
CA ASN A 327 26.53 -129.62 44.05
C ASN A 327 27.96 -129.90 43.51
N PRO A 328 28.82 -130.56 44.29
CA PRO A 328 30.19 -130.88 43.86
C PRO A 328 30.28 -131.91 42.72
N THR A 329 29.16 -132.42 42.21
CA THR A 329 29.10 -133.33 41.06
C THR A 329 28.96 -132.62 39.70
N VAL A 330 28.77 -131.29 39.69
CA VAL A 330 28.58 -130.52 38.44
C VAL A 330 29.92 -130.15 37.82
N SER A 331 30.04 -130.25 36.50
CA SER A 331 31.29 -129.95 35.78
C SER A 331 31.60 -128.46 35.78
N LEU A 332 32.88 -128.09 35.79
CA LEU A 332 33.32 -126.70 35.80
C LEU A 332 32.75 -125.90 34.60
N GLY A 333 32.58 -126.55 33.44
CA GLY A 333 32.03 -125.94 32.23
C GLY A 333 30.56 -125.50 32.37
N GLU A 334 29.75 -126.30 33.05
CA GLU A 334 28.32 -126.00 33.27
C GLU A 334 28.15 -124.84 34.27
N VAL A 335 29.00 -124.79 35.31
CA VAL A 335 29.02 -123.68 36.28
C VAL A 335 29.34 -122.35 35.58
N VAL A 336 30.34 -122.34 34.69
CA VAL A 336 30.72 -121.14 33.93
C VAL A 336 29.60 -120.69 32.99
N LEU A 337 28.91 -121.63 32.33
CA LEU A 337 27.81 -121.31 31.42
C LEU A 337 26.65 -120.62 32.16
N VAL A 338 26.25 -121.14 33.34
CA VAL A 338 25.20 -120.54 34.17
C VAL A 338 25.61 -119.14 34.65
N GLY A 339 26.90 -118.95 34.99
CA GLY A 339 27.43 -117.64 35.38
C GLY A 339 27.44 -116.59 34.26
N LEU A 340 27.48 -116.99 32.98
CA LEU A 340 27.50 -116.07 31.83
C LEU A 340 26.10 -115.66 31.32
N CYS A 341 25.04 -116.39 31.68
CA CYS A 341 23.68 -116.07 31.23
C CYS A 341 23.18 -114.68 31.66
N PRO A 342 23.33 -114.24 32.94
CA PRO A 342 22.85 -112.93 33.37
C PRO A 342 23.47 -111.73 32.62
N PRO A 343 24.80 -111.60 32.43
CA PRO A 343 25.37 -110.48 31.70
C PRO A 343 24.98 -110.47 30.21
N LEU A 344 24.81 -111.63 29.57
CA LEU A 344 24.39 -111.71 28.17
C LEU A 344 22.95 -111.21 27.97
N ALA A 345 22.03 -111.61 28.87
CA ALA A 345 20.64 -111.18 28.84
C ALA A 345 20.49 -109.66 29.07
N VAL A 346 21.23 -109.12 30.03
CA VAL A 346 21.30 -107.67 30.27
C VAL A 346 21.82 -106.94 29.04
N GLY A 347 22.86 -107.45 28.37
CA GLY A 347 23.41 -106.84 27.16
C GLY A 347 22.43 -106.76 26.00
N ILE A 348 21.67 -107.83 25.74
CA ILE A 348 20.65 -107.84 24.67
C ILE A 348 19.52 -106.84 24.98
N MET A 349 19.10 -106.74 26.24
CA MET A 349 18.00 -105.85 26.65
C MET A 349 18.40 -104.38 26.54
N VAL A 350 19.64 -104.03 26.96
CA VAL A 350 20.18 -102.67 26.82
C VAL A 350 20.30 -102.29 25.34
N ASN A 351 20.83 -103.17 24.49
CA ASN A 351 21.00 -102.88 23.06
C ASN A 351 19.65 -102.64 22.35
N ARG A 352 18.63 -103.48 22.63
CA ARG A 352 17.28 -103.29 22.07
C ARG A 352 16.63 -101.98 22.53
N ARG A 353 16.91 -101.52 23.75
CA ARG A 353 16.38 -100.25 24.26
C ARG A 353 17.03 -99.05 23.57
N LEU A 354 18.35 -99.09 23.38
CA LEU A 354 19.11 -98.02 22.70
C LEU A 354 18.67 -97.85 21.24
N LEU A 355 18.45 -98.95 20.51
CA LEU A 355 17.95 -98.89 19.14
C LEU A 355 16.58 -98.20 19.04
N ARG A 356 15.62 -98.55 19.93
CA ARG A 356 14.30 -97.92 19.96
C ARG A 356 14.33 -96.45 20.35
N GLU A 357 15.24 -96.05 21.25
CA GLU A 357 15.43 -94.65 21.61
C GLU A 357 16.08 -93.85 20.47
N SER A 358 16.97 -94.46 19.68
CA SER A 358 17.57 -93.85 18.49
C SER A 358 16.52 -93.59 17.39
N GLU A 359 15.73 -94.60 17.04
CA GLU A 359 14.67 -94.48 16.01
C GLU A 359 13.64 -93.40 16.36
N ARG A 360 13.26 -93.29 17.64
CA ARG A 360 12.35 -92.24 18.10
C ARG A 360 12.96 -90.84 18.02
N ARG A 361 14.26 -90.70 18.28
CA ARG A 361 14.96 -89.42 18.16
C ARG A 361 15.09 -88.99 16.71
N GLU A 362 15.42 -89.90 15.80
CA GLU A 362 15.50 -89.61 14.36
C GLU A 362 14.16 -89.16 13.79
N ALA A 363 13.06 -89.85 14.14
CA ALA A 363 11.73 -89.46 13.67
C ALA A 363 11.33 -88.04 14.13
N LEU A 364 11.59 -87.71 15.40
CA LEU A 364 11.24 -86.40 15.96
C LEU A 364 12.10 -85.27 15.37
N ILE A 365 13.37 -85.55 15.09
CA ILE A 365 14.29 -84.60 14.43
C ILE A 365 13.82 -84.35 12.99
N GLN A 366 13.44 -85.38 12.24
CA GLN A 366 12.93 -85.19 10.87
C GLN A 366 11.62 -84.40 10.84
N GLU A 367 10.71 -84.64 11.78
CA GLU A 367 9.45 -83.88 11.88
C GLU A 367 9.72 -82.39 12.21
N GLN A 368 10.67 -82.10 13.11
CA GLN A 368 11.06 -80.73 13.41
C GLN A 368 11.74 -80.03 12.23
N ILE A 369 12.60 -80.73 11.48
CA ILE A 369 13.26 -80.17 10.29
C ILE A 369 12.20 -79.84 9.22
N ALA A 370 11.30 -80.76 8.91
CA ALA A 370 10.25 -80.53 7.90
C ALA A 370 9.32 -79.36 8.28
N PHE A 371 8.97 -79.23 9.57
CA PHE A 371 8.18 -78.11 10.06
C PHE A 371 8.91 -76.76 9.91
N VAL A 372 10.20 -76.72 10.23
CA VAL A 372 11.02 -75.50 10.09
C VAL A 372 11.20 -75.12 8.62
N GLU A 373 11.45 -76.09 7.74
CA GLU A 373 11.59 -75.84 6.30
C GLU A 373 10.29 -75.28 5.69
N SER A 374 9.13 -75.85 6.03
CA SER A 374 7.84 -75.34 5.57
C SER A 374 7.56 -73.91 6.04
N ARG A 375 7.85 -73.60 7.31
CA ARG A 375 7.68 -72.24 7.84
C ARG A 375 8.66 -71.24 7.23
N HIS A 376 9.87 -71.68 6.91
CA HIS A 376 10.87 -70.83 6.28
C HIS A 376 10.48 -70.48 4.83
N GLU A 377 9.82 -71.39 4.12
CA GLU A 377 9.33 -71.12 2.76
C GLU A 377 8.13 -70.16 2.77
N GLU A 378 7.14 -70.36 3.66
CA GLU A 378 6.02 -69.42 3.84
C GLU A 378 6.50 -67.99 4.17
N LEU A 379 7.47 -67.86 5.08
CA LEU A 379 8.03 -66.55 5.43
C LEU A 379 8.76 -65.90 4.26
N ARG A 380 9.43 -66.71 3.44
CA ARG A 380 10.19 -66.24 2.28
C ARG A 380 9.27 -65.71 1.20
N GLU A 381 8.17 -66.39 0.91
CA GLU A 381 7.15 -65.92 -0.04
C GLU A 381 6.52 -64.60 0.44
N ALA A 382 6.10 -64.52 1.70
CA ALA A 382 5.53 -63.29 2.26
C ALA A 382 6.53 -62.10 2.23
N TYR A 383 7.81 -62.35 2.49
CA TYR A 383 8.86 -61.32 2.41
C TYR A 383 9.06 -60.84 0.96
N LEU A 384 9.02 -61.74 -0.03
CA LEU A 384 9.16 -61.38 -1.45
C LEU A 384 7.97 -60.53 -1.93
N GLU A 385 6.74 -60.89 -1.55
CA GLU A 385 5.54 -60.09 -1.87
C GLU A 385 5.59 -58.70 -1.22
N GLN A 386 5.97 -58.62 0.06
CA GLN A 386 6.10 -57.34 0.75
C GLN A 386 7.15 -56.44 0.10
N GLU A 387 8.29 -57.00 -0.31
CA GLU A 387 9.36 -56.23 -0.94
C GLU A 387 8.96 -55.76 -2.35
N GLN A 388 8.24 -56.57 -3.12
CA GLN A 388 7.65 -56.14 -4.40
C GLN A 388 6.67 -54.98 -4.20
N MET A 389 5.74 -55.08 -3.25
CA MET A 389 4.78 -54.01 -2.98
C MET A 389 5.46 -52.73 -2.49
N ARG A 390 6.54 -52.85 -1.70
CA ARG A 390 7.34 -51.71 -1.23
C ARG A 390 8.06 -51.00 -2.38
N VAL A 391 8.60 -51.76 -3.33
CA VAL A 391 9.23 -51.20 -4.55
C VAL A 391 8.20 -50.49 -5.43
N GLU A 392 7.02 -51.09 -5.63
CA GLU A 392 5.95 -50.48 -6.42
C GLU A 392 5.44 -49.18 -5.78
N LEU A 393 5.22 -49.19 -4.46
CA LEU A 393 4.78 -48.00 -3.73
C LEU A 393 5.82 -46.87 -3.80
N ARG A 394 7.10 -47.18 -3.60
CA ARG A 394 8.19 -46.18 -3.75
C ARG A 394 8.21 -45.59 -5.16
N ARG A 395 8.01 -46.42 -6.19
CA ARG A 395 7.93 -45.96 -7.59
C ARG A 395 6.75 -45.00 -7.80
N LYS A 396 5.56 -45.33 -7.30
CA LYS A 396 4.36 -44.47 -7.40
C LYS A 396 4.54 -43.15 -6.65
N VAL A 397 5.12 -43.17 -5.46
CA VAL A 397 5.41 -41.95 -4.68
C VAL A 397 6.41 -41.05 -5.42
N ALA A 398 7.46 -41.62 -6.00
CA ALA A 398 8.44 -40.86 -6.77
C ALA A 398 7.79 -40.19 -8.00
N GLN A 399 6.95 -40.92 -8.74
CA GLN A 399 6.22 -40.38 -9.91
C GLN A 399 5.27 -39.25 -9.53
N LEU A 400 4.49 -39.39 -8.45
CA LEU A 400 3.61 -38.33 -7.96
C LEU A 400 4.37 -37.10 -7.48
N THR A 401 5.54 -37.29 -6.86
CA THR A 401 6.39 -36.19 -6.38
C THR A 401 6.96 -35.38 -7.55
N ALA A 402 7.47 -36.08 -8.58
CA ALA A 402 7.93 -35.45 -9.82
C ALA A 402 6.80 -34.66 -10.49
N LEU A 403 5.61 -35.26 -10.61
CA LEU A 403 4.45 -34.59 -11.23
C LEU A 403 4.00 -33.36 -10.42
N HIS A 404 4.00 -33.43 -9.09
CA HIS A 404 3.67 -32.28 -8.25
C HIS A 404 4.68 -31.14 -8.40
N ARG A 405 5.98 -31.46 -8.44
CA ARG A 405 7.06 -30.47 -8.63
C ARG A 405 6.96 -29.81 -10.00
N ALA A 406 6.79 -30.60 -11.06
CA ALA A 406 6.58 -30.11 -12.42
C ALA A 406 5.35 -29.18 -12.48
N GLY A 407 4.24 -29.56 -11.83
CA GLY A 407 3.03 -28.74 -11.74
C GLY A 407 3.22 -27.39 -11.05
N LEU A 408 4.02 -27.33 -9.99
CA LEU A 408 4.38 -26.07 -9.33
C LEU A 408 5.22 -25.19 -10.25
N SER A 409 6.18 -25.77 -10.98
CA SER A 409 6.99 -25.06 -11.97
C SER A 409 6.11 -24.46 -13.07
N PHE A 410 5.19 -25.26 -13.64
CA PHE A 410 4.27 -24.81 -14.69
C PHE A 410 3.39 -23.64 -14.24
N SER A 411 2.95 -23.66 -12.99
CA SER A 411 2.07 -22.62 -12.43
C SER A 411 2.80 -21.30 -12.15
N SER A 412 4.14 -21.32 -12.10
CA SER A 412 4.97 -20.15 -11.82
C SER A 412 5.44 -19.41 -13.07
N THR A 413 5.23 -19.99 -14.25
CA THR A 413 5.68 -19.45 -15.54
C THR A 413 4.51 -18.81 -16.29
N PHE A 414 4.63 -17.53 -16.63
CA PHE A 414 3.59 -16.76 -17.35
C PHE A 414 3.86 -16.62 -18.85
N GLU A 415 5.05 -17.02 -19.31
CA GLU A 415 5.38 -17.05 -20.73
C GLU A 415 5.04 -18.41 -21.34
N ARG A 416 4.27 -18.36 -22.44
CA ARG A 416 3.79 -19.55 -23.14
C ARG A 416 4.92 -20.45 -23.64
N ASP A 417 5.93 -19.89 -24.31
CA ASP A 417 7.00 -20.71 -24.91
C ASP A 417 7.89 -21.37 -23.85
N THR A 418 8.25 -20.62 -22.81
CA THR A 418 9.02 -21.09 -21.67
C THR A 418 8.26 -22.21 -20.94
N LEU A 419 6.95 -22.05 -20.74
CA LEU A 419 6.09 -23.07 -20.15
C LEU A 419 6.10 -24.36 -20.99
N LEU A 420 5.88 -24.26 -22.30
CA LEU A 420 5.84 -25.44 -23.18
C LEU A 420 7.17 -26.20 -23.17
N HIS A 421 8.30 -25.50 -23.15
CA HIS A 421 9.62 -26.13 -23.07
C HIS A 421 9.82 -26.88 -21.75
N GLN A 422 9.52 -26.23 -20.61
CA GLN A 422 9.61 -26.86 -19.29
C GLN A 422 8.74 -28.12 -19.16
N VAL A 423 7.55 -28.11 -19.77
CA VAL A 423 6.66 -29.27 -19.80
C VAL A 423 7.31 -30.45 -20.52
N LEU A 424 7.90 -30.20 -21.69
CA LEU A 424 8.56 -31.23 -22.47
C LEU A 424 9.80 -31.77 -21.75
N GLU A 425 10.61 -30.91 -21.14
CA GLU A 425 11.76 -31.31 -20.32
C GLU A 425 11.36 -32.15 -19.11
N ALA A 426 10.30 -31.78 -18.39
CA ALA A 426 9.82 -32.56 -17.25
C ALA A 426 9.36 -33.97 -17.66
N LEU A 427 8.71 -34.10 -18.82
CA LEU A 427 8.27 -35.38 -19.35
C LEU A 427 9.46 -36.29 -19.72
N THR A 428 10.50 -35.75 -20.35
CA THR A 428 11.65 -36.54 -20.77
C THR A 428 12.62 -36.82 -19.60
N HIS A 429 12.96 -35.82 -18.80
CA HIS A 429 13.99 -35.93 -17.76
C HIS A 429 13.49 -36.42 -16.40
N GLU A 430 12.28 -36.04 -15.97
CA GLU A 430 11.76 -36.43 -14.65
C GLU A 430 10.90 -37.69 -14.72
N LEU A 431 10.10 -37.82 -15.78
CA LEU A 431 9.18 -38.96 -15.97
C LEU A 431 9.73 -40.05 -16.89
N ASN A 432 10.97 -39.89 -17.39
CA ASN A 432 11.71 -40.86 -18.20
C ASN A 432 10.95 -41.34 -19.45
N TYR A 433 10.26 -40.43 -20.14
CA TYR A 433 9.80 -40.69 -21.51
C TYR A 433 10.97 -40.51 -22.50
N ASN A 434 10.93 -41.25 -23.61
CA ASN A 434 11.98 -41.19 -24.63
C ASN A 434 11.95 -39.86 -25.38
N SER A 435 10.78 -39.51 -25.91
CA SER A 435 10.51 -38.21 -26.47
C SER A 435 9.17 -37.67 -25.98
N ALA A 436 9.06 -36.35 -25.98
CA ALA A 436 7.84 -35.63 -25.65
C ALA A 436 7.58 -34.58 -26.72
N MET A 437 6.31 -34.44 -27.11
CA MET A 437 5.89 -33.52 -28.15
C MET A 437 4.63 -32.77 -27.74
N VAL A 438 4.66 -31.45 -27.93
CA VAL A 438 3.50 -30.56 -27.85
C VAL A 438 3.17 -30.11 -29.25
N SER A 439 1.88 -30.02 -29.56
CA SER A 439 1.42 -29.40 -30.79
C SER A 439 0.12 -28.64 -30.54
N MET A 440 -0.05 -27.53 -31.25
CA MET A 440 -1.19 -26.62 -31.11
C MET A 440 -2.19 -26.88 -32.23
N PHE A 441 -3.47 -26.68 -31.94
CA PHE A 441 -4.55 -26.84 -32.90
C PHE A 441 -5.14 -25.50 -33.28
N ASP A 442 -5.17 -25.22 -34.59
CA ASP A 442 -5.96 -24.14 -35.16
C ASP A 442 -7.35 -24.69 -35.58
N PRO A 443 -8.43 -24.32 -34.87
CA PRO A 443 -9.79 -24.77 -35.22
C PRO A 443 -10.35 -24.15 -36.50
N PHE A 444 -9.78 -23.04 -37.01
CA PHE A 444 -10.26 -22.40 -38.23
C PHE A 444 -9.75 -23.13 -39.48
N GLU A 445 -8.45 -23.40 -39.52
CA GLU A 445 -7.79 -24.14 -40.61
C GLU A 445 -7.83 -25.65 -40.42
N ASN A 446 -8.40 -26.12 -39.30
CA ASN A 446 -8.45 -27.53 -38.90
C ASN A 446 -7.07 -28.21 -38.99
N THR A 447 -6.04 -27.51 -38.53
CA THR A 447 -4.63 -27.87 -38.75
C THR A 447 -3.87 -27.89 -37.43
N ILE A 448 -2.99 -28.87 -37.28
CA ILE A 448 -2.05 -28.96 -36.17
C ILE A 448 -0.75 -28.27 -36.58
N GLU A 449 -0.29 -27.35 -35.75
CA GLU A 449 0.87 -26.49 -36.00
C GLU A 449 1.64 -26.18 -34.70
N HIS A 450 2.72 -25.41 -34.82
CA HIS A 450 3.62 -25.09 -33.70
C HIS A 450 4.08 -26.33 -32.92
N ILE A 451 4.49 -27.36 -33.66
CA ILE A 451 4.91 -28.64 -33.10
C ILE A 451 6.30 -28.48 -32.47
N ARG A 452 6.42 -28.77 -31.19
CA ARG A 452 7.69 -28.81 -30.45
C ARG A 452 7.93 -30.21 -29.95
N LEU A 453 9.11 -30.76 -30.23
CA LEU A 453 9.56 -32.10 -29.88
C LEU A 453 10.89 -32.00 -29.12
N ILE A 454 11.04 -32.77 -28.05
CA ILE A 454 12.30 -32.96 -27.31
C ILE A 454 12.53 -34.47 -27.15
N GLY A 455 13.79 -34.89 -27.18
CA GLY A 455 14.18 -36.30 -26.98
C GLY A 455 14.32 -37.08 -28.29
N ALA A 456 14.43 -36.37 -29.42
CA ALA A 456 14.70 -36.93 -30.74
C ALA A 456 15.99 -36.33 -31.33
N PRO A 457 16.58 -36.91 -32.39
CA PRO A 457 17.72 -36.30 -33.06
C PRO A 457 17.37 -34.88 -33.57
N PRO A 458 18.31 -33.92 -33.57
CA PRO A 458 18.04 -32.52 -33.94
C PRO A 458 17.38 -32.34 -35.32
N GLU A 459 17.70 -33.22 -36.28
CA GLU A 459 17.09 -33.23 -37.61
C GLU A 459 15.59 -33.53 -37.57
N VAL A 460 15.16 -34.40 -36.64
CA VAL A 460 13.75 -34.78 -36.45
C VAL A 460 13.01 -33.67 -35.72
N GLU A 461 13.64 -33.02 -34.73
CA GLU A 461 13.07 -31.86 -34.05
C GLU A 461 12.83 -30.69 -35.01
N ALA A 462 13.81 -30.41 -35.89
CA ALA A 462 13.68 -29.39 -36.94
C ALA A 462 12.57 -29.74 -37.95
N PHE A 463 12.48 -31.02 -38.35
CA PHE A 463 11.40 -31.49 -39.22
C PHE A 463 10.03 -31.32 -38.56
N ALA A 464 9.89 -31.71 -37.29
CA ALA A 464 8.64 -31.54 -36.52
C ALA A 464 8.21 -30.07 -36.47
N GLN A 465 9.13 -29.15 -36.14
CA GLN A 465 8.85 -27.71 -36.09
C GLN A 465 8.43 -27.13 -37.44
N SER A 466 8.88 -27.70 -38.56
CA SER A 466 8.51 -27.27 -39.91
C SER A 466 7.14 -27.79 -40.39
N CYS A 467 6.58 -28.79 -39.70
CA CYS A 467 5.35 -29.45 -40.12
C CYS A 467 4.10 -28.63 -39.78
N ARG A 468 3.16 -28.59 -40.73
CA ARG A 468 1.76 -28.20 -40.52
C ARG A 468 0.90 -29.37 -41.00
N ILE A 469 0.13 -29.95 -40.08
CA ILE A 469 -0.56 -31.24 -40.29
C ILE A 469 -2.07 -30.99 -40.36
N PRO A 470 -2.66 -30.92 -41.56
CA PRO A 470 -4.11 -30.75 -41.71
C PRO A 470 -4.85 -31.99 -41.23
N ILE A 471 -5.91 -31.81 -40.46
CA ILE A 471 -6.78 -32.90 -40.03
C ILE A 471 -7.83 -33.14 -41.11
N THR A 472 -7.57 -34.11 -41.99
CA THR A 472 -8.44 -34.44 -43.13
C THR A 472 -9.52 -35.47 -42.80
N ASP A 473 -9.31 -36.29 -41.77
CA ASP A 473 -10.22 -37.33 -41.32
C ASP A 473 -10.49 -37.21 -39.82
N ARG A 474 -11.77 -37.25 -39.44
CA ARG A 474 -12.23 -37.15 -38.05
C ARG A 474 -12.00 -38.43 -37.26
N GLU A 475 -11.85 -39.56 -37.95
CA GLU A 475 -11.50 -40.87 -37.37
C GLU A 475 -10.00 -41.15 -37.44
N SER A 476 -9.17 -40.21 -37.90
CA SER A 476 -7.72 -40.32 -37.75
C SER A 476 -7.33 -40.22 -36.26
N PRO A 477 -6.19 -40.78 -35.84
CA PRO A 477 -5.72 -40.65 -34.45
C PRO A 477 -5.61 -39.19 -33.98
N GLU A 478 -5.19 -38.28 -34.86
CA GLU A 478 -5.13 -36.84 -34.60
C GLU A 478 -6.53 -36.23 -34.45
N GLY A 479 -7.47 -36.64 -35.32
CA GLY A 479 -8.87 -36.22 -35.28
C GLY A 479 -9.59 -36.68 -34.02
N GLU A 480 -9.37 -37.93 -33.58
CA GLU A 480 -9.92 -38.45 -32.32
C GLU A 480 -9.46 -37.63 -31.10
N VAL A 481 -8.19 -37.25 -31.06
CA VAL A 481 -7.64 -36.48 -29.95
C VAL A 481 -8.13 -35.04 -29.99
N VAL A 482 -7.98 -34.37 -31.12
CA VAL A 482 -8.14 -32.91 -31.19
C VAL A 482 -9.59 -32.50 -31.45
N LEU A 483 -10.32 -33.22 -32.31
CA LEU A 483 -11.72 -32.91 -32.65
C LEU A 483 -12.72 -33.59 -31.72
N GLN A 484 -12.40 -34.78 -31.19
CA GLN A 484 -13.28 -35.50 -30.26
C GLN A 484 -12.84 -35.35 -28.79
N GLY A 485 -11.64 -34.84 -28.53
CA GLY A 485 -11.13 -34.65 -27.17
C GLY A 485 -10.86 -35.96 -26.43
N LYS A 486 -10.62 -37.06 -27.15
CA LYS A 486 -10.40 -38.41 -26.62
C LYS A 486 -8.91 -38.74 -26.53
N PRO A 487 -8.39 -39.13 -25.36
CA PRO A 487 -7.00 -39.54 -25.23
C PRO A 487 -6.79 -40.93 -25.85
N LEU A 488 -5.59 -41.18 -26.39
CA LEU A 488 -5.23 -42.37 -27.15
C LEU A 488 -4.02 -43.06 -26.50
N LEU A 489 -4.12 -44.36 -26.26
CA LEU A 489 -3.01 -45.23 -25.85
C LEU A 489 -2.76 -46.24 -26.97
N VAL A 490 -1.55 -46.21 -27.53
CA VAL A 490 -1.16 -47.07 -28.65
C VAL A 490 0.04 -47.88 -28.23
N LYS A 491 -0.16 -49.18 -28.01
CA LYS A 491 0.94 -50.08 -27.60
C LYS A 491 1.87 -50.44 -28.76
N ASP A 492 1.33 -50.47 -29.97
CA ASP A 492 2.06 -50.75 -31.20
C ASP A 492 1.55 -49.84 -32.33
N ILE A 493 2.40 -48.94 -32.80
CA ILE A 493 2.08 -47.93 -33.80
C ILE A 493 1.72 -48.52 -35.16
N GLU A 494 2.25 -49.71 -35.49
CA GLU A 494 1.96 -50.36 -36.77
C GLU A 494 0.47 -50.69 -36.91
N THR A 495 -0.24 -50.88 -35.79
CA THR A 495 -1.69 -51.14 -35.77
C THR A 495 -2.51 -49.94 -36.29
N ILE A 496 -2.00 -48.72 -36.13
CA ILE A 496 -2.69 -47.48 -36.52
C ILE A 496 -1.97 -46.71 -37.63
N ARG A 497 -0.82 -47.20 -38.12
CA ARG A 497 0.03 -46.48 -39.08
C ARG A 497 -0.71 -46.04 -40.33
N HIS A 498 -1.58 -46.89 -40.87
CA HIS A 498 -2.41 -46.59 -42.04
C HIS A 498 -3.47 -45.50 -41.82
N ARG A 499 -3.80 -45.18 -40.56
CA ARG A 499 -4.77 -44.14 -40.18
C ARG A 499 -4.10 -42.80 -39.83
N LEU A 500 -2.79 -42.80 -39.56
CA LEU A 500 -2.03 -41.58 -39.26
C LEU A 500 -1.88 -40.72 -40.51
N HIS A 501 -1.83 -39.40 -40.35
CA HIS A 501 -1.48 -38.50 -41.44
C HIS A 501 -0.06 -38.83 -41.97
N PRO A 502 0.24 -38.72 -43.29
CA PRO A 502 1.56 -39.05 -43.83
C PRO A 502 2.74 -38.36 -43.14
N LEU A 503 2.55 -37.10 -42.70
CA LEU A 503 3.57 -36.38 -41.93
C LEU A 503 3.81 -37.00 -40.54
N ASN A 504 2.75 -37.48 -39.86
CA ASN A 504 2.89 -38.20 -38.58
C ASN A 504 3.44 -39.61 -38.76
N GLN A 505 3.12 -40.29 -39.87
CA GLN A 505 3.80 -41.55 -40.23
C GLN A 505 5.29 -41.31 -40.38
N ARG A 506 5.69 -40.23 -41.06
CA ARG A 506 7.10 -39.87 -41.24
C ARG A 506 7.78 -39.49 -39.94
N LEU A 507 7.11 -38.73 -39.07
CA LEU A 507 7.63 -38.41 -37.73
C LEU A 507 7.88 -39.69 -36.93
N ALA A 508 6.90 -40.59 -36.86
CA ALA A 508 7.02 -41.87 -36.17
C ALA A 508 8.18 -42.75 -36.69
N GLU A 509 8.40 -42.77 -38.01
CA GLU A 509 9.53 -43.47 -38.62
C GLU A 509 10.88 -42.87 -38.18
N LEU A 510 11.00 -41.55 -38.24
CA LEU A 510 12.24 -40.84 -37.93
C LEU A 510 12.56 -40.89 -36.43
N SER A 511 11.55 -40.87 -35.56
CA SER A 511 11.69 -41.02 -34.11
C SER A 511 11.79 -42.48 -33.66
N GLN A 512 11.62 -43.46 -34.56
CA GLN A 512 11.55 -44.89 -34.25
C GLN A 512 10.51 -45.24 -33.17
N THR A 513 9.40 -44.50 -33.14
CA THR A 513 8.36 -44.67 -32.13
C THR A 513 7.65 -46.01 -32.32
N LYS A 514 7.50 -46.79 -31.24
CA LYS A 514 6.77 -48.06 -31.25
C LYS A 514 5.43 -48.00 -30.53
N GLY A 515 5.39 -47.31 -29.41
CA GLY A 515 4.16 -47.10 -28.65
C GLY A 515 4.13 -45.69 -28.10
N LEU A 516 2.93 -45.10 -28.07
CA LEU A 516 2.74 -43.70 -27.71
C LEU A 516 1.47 -43.49 -26.89
N VAL A 517 1.50 -42.43 -26.10
CA VAL A 517 0.34 -41.88 -25.39
C VAL A 517 0.11 -40.48 -25.93
N VAL A 518 -1.12 -40.20 -26.34
CA VAL A 518 -1.54 -38.87 -26.82
C VAL A 518 -2.73 -38.42 -26.02
N VAL A 519 -2.64 -37.22 -25.46
CA VAL A 519 -3.71 -36.61 -24.66
C VAL A 519 -4.02 -35.20 -25.15
N PRO A 520 -5.30 -34.79 -25.16
CA PRO A 520 -5.67 -33.43 -25.56
C PRO A 520 -5.36 -32.44 -24.44
N ILE A 521 -4.82 -31.29 -24.81
CA ILE A 521 -4.69 -30.13 -23.93
C ILE A 521 -5.99 -29.35 -24.04
N LYS A 522 -6.85 -29.39 -23.01
CA LYS A 522 -8.19 -28.80 -23.07
C LYS A 522 -8.58 -28.02 -21.80
N THR A 523 -9.08 -26.80 -21.99
CA THR A 523 -9.61 -25.94 -20.91
C THR A 523 -11.04 -25.54 -21.25
N LYS A 524 -11.96 -25.63 -20.28
CA LYS A 524 -13.37 -25.18 -20.41
C LYS A 524 -14.09 -25.70 -21.67
N GLY A 525 -13.78 -26.92 -22.11
CA GLY A 525 -14.39 -27.55 -23.29
C GLY A 525 -13.76 -27.20 -24.64
N ARG A 526 -12.76 -26.32 -24.68
CA ARG A 526 -11.96 -26.02 -25.88
C ARG A 526 -10.68 -26.85 -25.87
N VAL A 527 -10.34 -27.49 -26.99
CA VAL A 527 -9.05 -28.16 -27.20
C VAL A 527 -8.07 -27.16 -27.79
N TRP A 528 -6.94 -26.97 -27.12
CA TRP A 528 -5.84 -26.09 -27.54
C TRP A 528 -4.83 -26.81 -28.43
N GLY A 529 -4.74 -28.14 -28.29
CA GLY A 529 -3.73 -28.94 -28.95
C GLY A 529 -3.64 -30.32 -28.32
N MET A 530 -2.51 -30.99 -28.54
CA MET A 530 -2.24 -32.31 -28.00
C MET A 530 -0.82 -32.43 -27.46
N LEU A 531 -0.69 -33.25 -26.42
CA LEU A 531 0.56 -33.63 -25.79
C LEU A 531 0.80 -35.12 -26.05
N THR A 532 1.97 -35.45 -26.57
CA THR A 532 2.35 -36.80 -27.00
C THR A 532 3.63 -37.21 -26.31
N VAL A 533 3.70 -38.44 -25.84
CA VAL A 533 4.95 -39.05 -25.31
C VAL A 533 5.09 -40.47 -25.84
N ASP A 534 6.33 -40.95 -25.95
CA ASP A 534 6.62 -42.31 -26.35
C ASP A 534 7.68 -42.99 -25.46
N ARG A 535 7.77 -44.32 -25.56
CA ARG A 535 8.82 -45.13 -24.94
C ARG A 535 9.48 -46.08 -25.95
N SER A 536 10.78 -46.32 -25.75
CA SER A 536 11.60 -47.16 -26.63
C SER A 536 11.46 -48.68 -26.39
N HIS A 537 12.15 -49.47 -27.21
CA HIS A 537 12.02 -50.91 -27.44
C HIS A 537 12.00 -51.84 -26.20
N ASN A 538 12.45 -51.38 -25.02
CA ASN A 538 12.51 -52.19 -23.79
C ASN A 538 11.41 -51.88 -22.76
N GLN A 539 10.56 -50.86 -22.98
CA GLN A 539 9.45 -50.51 -22.08
C GLN A 539 8.19 -50.18 -22.88
N SER A 540 7.10 -50.88 -22.60
CA SER A 540 5.79 -50.59 -23.22
C SER A 540 5.08 -49.44 -22.49
N VAL A 541 4.29 -48.68 -23.24
CA VAL A 541 3.36 -47.69 -22.67
C VAL A 541 2.17 -48.42 -21.99
N THR A 542 1.77 -47.93 -20.83
CA THR A 542 0.77 -48.56 -19.95
C THR A 542 -0.46 -47.66 -19.76
N GLU A 543 -1.54 -48.18 -19.13
CA GLU A 543 -2.67 -47.33 -18.73
C GLU A 543 -2.28 -46.30 -17.66
N ASP A 544 -1.35 -46.64 -16.76
CA ASP A 544 -0.81 -45.71 -15.78
C ASP A 544 -0.16 -44.49 -16.47
N ASP A 545 0.53 -44.70 -17.59
CA ASP A 545 1.10 -43.62 -18.40
C ASP A 545 0.00 -42.73 -19.02
N LEU A 546 -1.11 -43.32 -19.46
CA LEU A 546 -2.25 -42.58 -20.00
C LEU A 546 -2.88 -41.66 -18.94
N ASP A 547 -3.08 -42.17 -17.73
CA ASP A 547 -3.69 -41.40 -16.63
C ASP A 547 -2.74 -40.33 -16.08
N LEU A 548 -1.44 -40.62 -16.02
CA LEU A 548 -0.41 -39.64 -15.72
C LEU A 548 -0.44 -38.49 -16.73
N MET A 549 -0.45 -38.81 -18.02
CA MET A 549 -0.46 -37.82 -19.10
C MET A 549 -1.73 -36.98 -19.13
N LYS A 550 -2.92 -37.55 -18.84
CA LYS A 550 -4.16 -36.78 -18.68
C LYS A 550 -4.02 -35.73 -17.58
N THR A 551 -3.37 -36.10 -16.47
CA THR A 551 -3.14 -35.20 -15.33
C THR A 551 -2.18 -34.07 -15.71
N VAL A 552 -1.06 -34.38 -16.36
CA VAL A 552 -0.11 -33.38 -16.87
C VAL A 552 -0.81 -32.44 -17.84
N ALA A 553 -1.51 -32.97 -18.85
CA ALA A 553 -2.22 -32.16 -19.84
C ALA A 553 -3.24 -31.21 -19.20
N SER A 554 -3.94 -31.65 -18.15
CA SER A 554 -4.85 -30.77 -17.41
C SER A 554 -4.12 -29.61 -16.73
N GLN A 555 -2.95 -29.84 -16.14
CA GLN A 555 -2.17 -28.78 -15.49
C GLN A 555 -1.58 -27.81 -16.51
N VAL A 556 -1.03 -28.33 -17.61
CA VAL A 556 -0.52 -27.53 -18.73
C VAL A 556 -1.62 -26.65 -19.31
N SER A 557 -2.83 -27.18 -19.46
CA SER A 557 -3.97 -26.44 -19.99
C SER A 557 -4.38 -25.26 -19.09
N ILE A 558 -4.28 -25.42 -17.76
CA ILE A 558 -4.53 -24.33 -16.80
C ILE A 558 -3.43 -23.27 -16.91
N ALA A 559 -2.17 -23.69 -16.93
CA ALA A 559 -1.03 -22.78 -17.03
C ALA A 559 -1.04 -21.97 -18.35
N LEU A 560 -1.42 -22.59 -19.47
CA LEU A 560 -1.58 -21.91 -20.76
C LEU A 560 -2.74 -20.89 -20.78
N ASP A 561 -3.87 -21.21 -20.15
CA ASP A 561 -5.01 -20.28 -19.99
C ASP A 561 -4.57 -19.07 -19.15
N ASN A 562 -3.83 -19.31 -18.07
CA ASN A 562 -3.29 -18.26 -17.20
C ASN A 562 -2.27 -17.37 -17.92
N ALA A 563 -1.32 -17.96 -18.65
CA ALA A 563 -0.32 -17.22 -19.43
C ALA A 563 -0.99 -16.31 -20.47
N SER A 564 -1.99 -16.83 -21.19
CA SER A 564 -2.73 -16.06 -22.20
C SER A 564 -3.53 -14.91 -21.57
N ALA A 565 -4.19 -15.15 -20.44
CA ALA A 565 -4.93 -14.12 -19.71
C ALA A 565 -4.00 -13.03 -19.17
N TYR A 566 -2.81 -13.40 -18.69
CA TYR A 566 -1.82 -12.46 -18.17
C TYR A 566 -1.34 -11.51 -19.25
N GLN A 567 -0.96 -12.04 -20.41
CA GLN A 567 -0.50 -11.23 -21.55
C GLN A 567 -1.57 -10.22 -22.00
N GLN A 568 -2.84 -10.63 -22.04
CA GLN A 568 -3.94 -9.74 -22.41
C GLN A 568 -4.20 -8.62 -21.39
N ILE A 569 -4.03 -8.91 -20.09
CA ILE A 569 -4.12 -7.90 -19.03
C ILE A 569 -2.97 -6.89 -19.16
N GLU A 570 -1.77 -7.35 -19.47
CA GLU A 570 -0.58 -6.50 -19.66
C GLU A 570 -0.78 -5.53 -20.84
N GLU A 571 -1.21 -6.04 -22.00
CA GLU A 571 -1.54 -5.21 -23.17
C GLU A 571 -2.62 -4.16 -22.88
N TRP A 572 -3.67 -4.55 -22.14
CA TRP A 572 -4.72 -3.60 -21.74
C TRP A 572 -4.24 -2.56 -20.74
N ASN A 573 -3.36 -2.93 -19.81
CA ASN A 573 -2.79 -1.99 -18.84
C ASN A 573 -1.93 -0.94 -19.53
N GLU A 574 -1.02 -1.36 -20.43
CA GLU A 574 -0.21 -0.41 -21.20
C GLU A 574 -1.07 0.55 -22.04
N GLY A 575 -2.09 0.02 -22.71
CA GLY A 575 -3.02 0.83 -23.50
C GLY A 575 -3.88 1.78 -22.65
N LEU A 576 -4.24 1.38 -21.43
CA LEU A 576 -4.98 2.23 -20.50
C LEU A 576 -4.09 3.32 -19.90
N GLU A 577 -2.86 2.99 -19.51
CA GLU A 577 -1.89 3.96 -19.00
C GLU A 577 -1.59 5.05 -20.03
N LEU A 578 -1.40 4.68 -21.29
CA LEU A 578 -1.20 5.64 -22.38
C LEU A 578 -2.42 6.57 -22.51
N LYS A 579 -3.64 6.03 -22.52
CA LYS A 579 -4.88 6.83 -22.60
C LYS A 579 -5.08 7.74 -21.41
N VAL A 580 -4.75 7.27 -20.21
CA VAL A 580 -4.82 8.09 -18.99
C VAL A 580 -3.84 9.25 -19.12
N ARG A 581 -2.60 8.99 -19.54
CA ARG A 581 -1.58 10.04 -19.74
C ARG A 581 -2.04 11.08 -20.76
N GLU A 582 -2.52 10.64 -21.92
CA GLU A 582 -3.03 11.53 -22.98
C GLU A 582 -4.19 12.40 -22.49
N ARG A 583 -5.12 11.83 -21.72
CA ARG A 583 -6.26 12.56 -21.17
C ARG A 583 -5.83 13.57 -20.11
N THR A 584 -4.92 13.21 -19.22
CA THR A 584 -4.38 14.12 -18.19
C THR A 584 -3.66 15.30 -18.83
N GLU A 585 -2.77 15.06 -19.80
CA GLU A 585 -2.06 16.12 -20.51
C GLU A 585 -3.01 17.06 -21.28
N ALA A 586 -4.06 16.52 -21.90
CA ALA A 586 -5.05 17.32 -22.60
C ALA A 586 -5.86 18.21 -21.65
N LEU A 587 -6.21 17.69 -20.47
CA LEU A 587 -6.96 18.41 -19.44
C LEU A 587 -6.11 19.54 -18.85
N GLU A 588 -4.86 19.26 -18.49
CA GLU A 588 -3.93 20.28 -18.00
C GLU A 588 -3.67 21.39 -19.04
N ARG A 589 -3.58 21.03 -20.33
CA ARG A 589 -3.43 22.02 -21.41
C ARG A 589 -4.67 22.90 -21.52
N ALA A 590 -5.86 22.31 -21.44
CA ALA A 590 -7.11 23.07 -21.48
C ALA A 590 -7.23 24.04 -20.29
N ASP A 591 -6.87 23.60 -19.08
CA ASP A 591 -6.91 24.42 -17.87
C ASP A 591 -5.90 25.58 -17.94
N ARG A 592 -4.67 25.31 -18.40
CA ARG A 592 -3.66 26.37 -18.60
C ARG A 592 -4.11 27.42 -19.61
N LEU A 593 -4.65 27.00 -20.75
CA LEU A 593 -5.14 27.91 -21.79
C LEU A 593 -6.34 28.73 -21.29
N ARG A 594 -7.26 28.12 -20.54
CA ARG A 594 -8.40 28.82 -19.94
C ARG A 594 -7.95 29.90 -18.95
N ALA A 595 -6.99 29.60 -18.08
CA ALA A 595 -6.46 30.56 -17.12
C ALA A 595 -5.70 31.72 -17.81
N GLN A 596 -4.85 31.42 -18.80
CA GLN A 596 -4.12 32.43 -19.57
C GLN A 596 -5.07 33.35 -20.35
N PHE A 597 -6.08 32.78 -21.00
CA PHE A 597 -7.10 33.54 -21.73
C PHE A 597 -7.82 34.53 -20.82
N LEU A 598 -8.27 34.09 -19.64
CA LEU A 598 -8.99 34.94 -18.69
C LEU A 598 -8.11 36.06 -18.13
N SER A 599 -6.84 35.78 -17.83
CA SER A 599 -5.87 36.80 -17.40
C SER A 599 -5.63 37.86 -18.49
N HIS A 600 -5.37 37.42 -19.72
CA HIS A 600 -5.16 38.32 -20.86
C HIS A 600 -6.40 39.17 -21.15
N VAL A 601 -7.59 38.55 -21.21
CA VAL A 601 -8.85 39.27 -21.44
C VAL A 601 -9.09 40.32 -20.36
N SER A 602 -8.80 40.02 -19.09
CA SER A 602 -8.96 41.01 -18.03
C SER A 602 -8.02 42.20 -18.19
N HIS A 603 -6.76 41.98 -18.59
CA HIS A 603 -5.80 43.06 -18.82
C HIS A 603 -6.23 43.95 -20.01
N GLU A 604 -6.64 43.31 -21.11
CA GLU A 604 -7.13 43.98 -22.31
C GLU A 604 -8.44 44.74 -22.11
N LEU A 605 -9.29 44.31 -21.15
CA LEU A 605 -10.51 45.04 -20.79
C LEU A 605 -10.25 46.15 -19.76
N ARG A 606 -9.30 45.98 -18.84
CA ARG A 606 -8.97 46.98 -17.82
C ARG A 606 -8.40 48.25 -18.46
N THR A 607 -7.45 48.10 -19.38
CA THR A 607 -6.78 49.22 -20.04
C THR A 607 -7.74 50.24 -20.69
N PRO A 608 -8.69 49.84 -21.58
CA PRO A 608 -9.64 50.79 -22.16
C PRO A 608 -10.64 51.34 -21.14
N LEU A 609 -11.03 50.56 -20.12
CA LEU A 609 -11.92 51.05 -19.05
C LEU A 609 -11.25 52.14 -18.20
N THR A 610 -9.96 52.01 -17.90
CA THR A 610 -9.18 53.03 -17.21
C THR A 610 -9.13 54.33 -18.01
N SER A 611 -8.92 54.24 -19.33
CA SER A 611 -8.95 55.42 -20.21
C SER A 611 -10.34 56.07 -20.28
N ILE A 612 -11.40 55.28 -20.45
CA ILE A 612 -12.79 55.78 -20.46
C ILE A 612 -13.10 56.51 -19.15
N LYS A 613 -12.74 55.92 -18.01
CA LYS A 613 -12.91 56.52 -16.69
C LYS A 613 -12.13 57.82 -16.56
N GLY A 614 -10.86 57.84 -16.96
CA GLY A 614 -10.03 59.05 -16.95
C GLY A 614 -10.63 60.20 -17.77
N PHE A 615 -11.16 59.91 -18.97
CA PHE A 615 -11.81 60.95 -19.77
C PHE A 615 -13.12 61.45 -19.17
N ILE A 616 -13.93 60.57 -18.59
CA ILE A 616 -15.15 60.96 -17.88
C ILE A 616 -14.81 61.86 -16.67
N GLN A 617 -13.76 61.50 -15.92
CA GLN A 617 -13.33 62.29 -14.77
C GLN A 617 -12.80 63.66 -15.20
N ASN A 618 -11.98 63.75 -16.25
CA ASN A 618 -11.52 65.03 -16.80
C ASN A 618 -12.68 65.95 -17.27
N LEU A 619 -13.76 65.36 -17.80
CA LEU A 619 -14.97 66.10 -18.15
C LEU A 619 -15.69 66.59 -16.89
N LEU A 620 -15.86 65.74 -15.88
CA LEU A 620 -16.51 66.08 -14.61
C LEU A 620 -15.73 67.14 -13.79
N ASP A 621 -14.39 67.09 -13.82
CA ASP A 621 -13.50 68.03 -13.12
C ASP A 621 -13.40 69.39 -13.85
N GLY A 622 -14.04 69.54 -15.02
CA GLY A 622 -14.10 70.79 -15.77
C GLY A 622 -12.85 71.11 -16.59
N LEU A 623 -11.89 70.19 -16.70
CA LEU A 623 -10.64 70.36 -17.47
C LEU A 623 -10.85 70.56 -18.98
N THR A 624 -12.07 70.29 -19.47
CA THR A 624 -12.47 70.40 -20.88
C THR A 624 -13.55 71.45 -21.12
N GLY A 625 -13.91 72.24 -20.10
CA GLY A 625 -14.91 73.30 -20.17
C GLY A 625 -16.15 73.05 -19.28
N PRO A 626 -17.07 74.04 -19.20
CA PRO A 626 -18.24 73.95 -18.33
C PRO A 626 -19.28 72.96 -18.87
N LEU A 627 -19.76 72.07 -18.00
CA LEU A 627 -20.82 71.11 -18.29
C LEU A 627 -22.20 71.66 -17.88
N ASN A 628 -23.23 71.36 -18.67
CA ASN A 628 -24.61 71.58 -18.22
C ASN A 628 -25.11 70.42 -17.33
N GLU A 629 -26.17 70.67 -16.55
CA GLU A 629 -26.73 69.68 -15.60
C GLU A 629 -27.12 68.34 -16.24
N LYS A 630 -27.49 68.33 -17.52
CA LYS A 630 -27.87 67.10 -18.22
C LYS A 630 -26.63 66.30 -18.63
N GLN A 631 -25.58 66.97 -19.09
CA GLN A 631 -24.29 66.38 -19.41
C GLN A 631 -23.60 65.81 -18.17
N GLN A 632 -23.57 66.59 -17.07
CA GLN A 632 -23.00 66.13 -15.81
C GLN A 632 -23.73 64.88 -15.28
N ARG A 633 -25.07 64.84 -15.33
CA ARG A 633 -25.85 63.63 -14.97
C ARG A 633 -25.52 62.42 -15.83
N TYR A 634 -25.29 62.59 -17.14
CA TYR A 634 -24.90 61.47 -18.00
C TYR A 634 -23.48 60.99 -17.72
N LEU A 635 -22.54 61.91 -17.48
CA LEU A 635 -21.16 61.58 -17.18
C LEU A 635 -21.02 60.86 -15.83
N VAL A 636 -21.73 61.30 -14.79
CA VAL A 636 -21.79 60.59 -13.50
C VAL A 636 -22.30 59.16 -13.71
N ARG A 637 -23.40 58.96 -14.46
CA ARG A 637 -23.93 57.63 -14.77
C ARG A 637 -22.96 56.77 -15.60
N MET A 638 -22.19 57.37 -16.50
CA MET A 638 -21.17 56.65 -17.27
C MET A 638 -20.01 56.22 -16.36
N SER A 639 -19.57 57.10 -15.45
CA SER A 639 -18.53 56.78 -14.45
C SER A 639 -18.95 55.62 -13.56
N GLU A 640 -20.16 55.67 -13.00
CA GLU A 640 -20.74 54.60 -12.18
C GLU A 640 -20.82 53.25 -12.91
N ASN A 641 -21.12 53.26 -14.22
CA ASN A 641 -21.14 52.04 -15.03
C ASN A 641 -19.73 51.51 -15.32
N SER A 642 -18.75 52.39 -15.55
CA SER A 642 -17.35 52.00 -15.70
C SER A 642 -16.80 51.36 -14.42
N ASP A 643 -17.06 51.95 -13.26
CA ASP A 643 -16.69 51.39 -11.95
C ASP A 643 -17.33 50.04 -11.67
N ARG A 644 -18.53 49.84 -12.23
CA ARG A 644 -19.23 48.56 -12.14
C ARG A 644 -18.64 47.49 -13.05
N LEU A 645 -18.15 47.86 -14.24
CA LEU A 645 -17.48 46.94 -15.16
C LEU A 645 -16.12 46.49 -14.62
N VAL A 646 -15.36 47.41 -14.02
CA VAL A 646 -14.07 47.08 -13.38
C VAL A 646 -14.26 46.05 -12.27
N ARG A 647 -15.17 46.30 -11.34
CA ARG A 647 -15.51 45.35 -10.26
C ARG A 647 -15.99 43.99 -10.80
N MET A 648 -16.79 44.01 -11.86
CA MET A 648 -17.29 42.79 -12.50
C MET A 648 -16.16 41.92 -13.10
N ILE A 649 -15.14 42.56 -13.67
CA ILE A 649 -13.97 41.86 -14.22
C ILE A 649 -13.11 41.30 -13.08
N GLU A 650 -12.93 42.06 -12.01
CA GLU A 650 -12.19 41.64 -10.81
C GLU A 650 -12.85 40.44 -10.13
N ASP A 651 -14.16 40.47 -9.90
CA ASP A 651 -14.94 39.35 -9.33
C ASP A 651 -14.79 38.07 -10.17
N LEU A 652 -14.75 38.20 -11.50
CA LEU A 652 -14.61 37.07 -12.43
C LEU A 652 -13.19 36.48 -12.42
N LEU A 653 -12.18 37.33 -12.28
CA LEU A 653 -10.79 36.90 -12.10
C LEU A 653 -10.58 36.22 -10.74
N ASP A 654 -11.09 36.81 -9.66
CA ASP A 654 -11.01 36.24 -8.32
C ASP A 654 -11.67 34.85 -8.31
N ARG A 655 -12.82 34.68 -8.97
CA ARG A 655 -13.44 33.37 -9.14
C ARG A 655 -12.54 32.37 -9.89
N THR A 656 -11.88 32.80 -10.96
CA THR A 656 -10.98 31.94 -11.73
C THR A 656 -9.77 31.50 -10.89
N ARG A 657 -9.24 32.41 -10.06
CA ARG A 657 -8.16 32.12 -9.12
C ARG A 657 -8.61 31.16 -8.01
N ILE A 658 -9.84 31.31 -7.53
CA ILE A 658 -10.47 30.39 -6.56
C ILE A 658 -10.63 28.99 -7.16
N GLU A 659 -11.20 28.85 -8.36
CA GLU A 659 -11.41 27.55 -9.03
C GLU A 659 -10.10 26.80 -9.31
N THR A 660 -9.01 27.55 -9.52
CA THR A 660 -7.68 26.98 -9.81
C THR A 660 -6.82 26.80 -8.56
N GLY A 661 -7.31 27.15 -7.37
CA GLY A 661 -6.54 27.10 -6.12
C GLY A 661 -5.36 28.08 -6.07
N ARG A 662 -5.34 29.11 -6.93
CA ARG A 662 -4.27 30.10 -7.07
C ARG A 662 -4.58 31.44 -6.38
N LEU A 663 -5.66 31.50 -5.61
CA LEU A 663 -5.96 32.69 -4.81
C LEU A 663 -5.06 32.66 -3.57
N GLU A 664 -4.02 33.49 -3.58
CA GLU A 664 -3.12 33.68 -2.44
C GLU A 664 -3.74 34.68 -1.46
N VAL A 665 -3.68 34.35 -0.17
CA VAL A 665 -4.02 35.23 0.95
C VAL A 665 -2.76 35.45 1.77
N HIS A 666 -2.52 36.70 2.19
CA HIS A 666 -1.34 37.09 2.96
C HIS A 666 -1.78 37.55 4.35
N PRO A 667 -2.14 36.61 5.25
CA PRO A 667 -2.65 36.97 6.56
C PRO A 667 -1.56 37.62 7.43
N ALA A 668 -1.99 38.60 8.22
CA ALA A 668 -1.20 39.35 9.19
C ALA A 668 -2.02 39.59 10.47
N ASP A 669 -1.38 40.08 11.54
CA ASP A 669 -2.10 40.55 12.72
C ASP A 669 -2.86 41.83 12.37
N VAL A 670 -4.20 41.76 12.37
CA VAL A 670 -5.08 42.88 12.03
C VAL A 670 -5.98 43.21 13.22
N GLU A 671 -5.92 44.46 13.67
CA GLU A 671 -6.88 45.01 14.65
C GLU A 671 -8.22 45.29 13.96
N LEU A 672 -9.28 44.61 14.42
CA LEU A 672 -10.58 44.66 13.75
C LEU A 672 -11.27 46.03 13.88
N GLU A 673 -11.24 46.66 15.06
CA GLU A 673 -11.95 47.93 15.28
C GLU A 673 -11.49 49.04 14.32
N PRO A 674 -10.20 49.40 14.24
CA PRO A 674 -9.77 50.48 13.36
C PRO A 674 -9.96 50.13 11.87
N CYS A 675 -9.71 48.86 11.51
CA CYS A 675 -9.90 48.39 10.13
C CYS A 675 -11.36 48.49 9.68
N LEU A 676 -12.31 48.06 10.51
CA LEU A 676 -13.73 48.12 10.19
C LEU A 676 -14.27 49.55 10.26
N ALA A 677 -13.86 50.33 11.26
CA ALA A 677 -14.27 51.73 11.40
C ALA A 677 -13.98 52.54 10.13
N ASP A 678 -12.75 52.43 9.59
CA ASP A 678 -12.34 53.10 8.35
C ASP A 678 -13.23 52.73 7.16
N VAL A 679 -13.55 51.45 7.00
CA VAL A 679 -14.39 50.96 5.91
C VAL A 679 -15.84 51.44 6.07
N ILE A 680 -16.39 51.41 7.28
CA ILE A 680 -17.77 51.82 7.53
C ILE A 680 -17.94 53.33 7.33
N GLU A 681 -16.99 54.16 7.78
CA GLU A 681 -17.00 55.61 7.51
C GLU A 681 -17.06 55.92 6.01
N GLN A 682 -16.30 55.20 5.19
CA GLN A 682 -16.34 55.35 3.73
C GLN A 682 -17.69 54.94 3.12
N LEU A 683 -18.44 54.04 3.76
CA LEU A 683 -19.73 53.55 3.26
C LEU A 683 -20.93 54.35 3.78
N LYS A 684 -20.78 55.17 4.84
CA LYS A 684 -21.84 56.03 5.39
C LYS A 684 -22.48 56.98 4.34
N PRO A 685 -21.73 57.66 3.45
CA PRO A 685 -22.33 58.50 2.42
C PRO A 685 -23.29 57.75 1.49
N LEU A 686 -22.98 56.48 1.19
CA LEU A 686 -23.81 55.64 0.32
C LEU A 686 -25.16 55.29 0.97
N ALA A 687 -25.16 55.01 2.26
CA ALA A 687 -26.38 54.79 3.06
C ALA A 687 -27.21 56.09 3.16
N HIS A 688 -26.55 57.22 3.41
CA HIS A 688 -27.20 58.53 3.52
C HIS A 688 -27.92 58.94 2.23
N VAL A 689 -27.31 58.72 1.05
CA VAL A 689 -27.94 58.97 -0.26
C VAL A 689 -29.21 58.13 -0.44
N ARG A 690 -29.28 56.94 0.17
CA ARG A 690 -30.47 56.09 0.18
C ARG A 690 -31.43 56.34 1.34
N GLN A 691 -31.20 57.39 2.14
CA GLN A 691 -31.98 57.75 3.32
C GLN A 691 -32.00 56.64 4.39
N GLN A 692 -30.87 55.94 4.56
CA GLN A 692 -30.70 54.86 5.55
C GLN A 692 -29.69 55.27 6.62
N THR A 693 -29.77 54.66 7.80
CA THR A 693 -28.76 54.82 8.86
C THR A 693 -27.76 53.66 8.81
N LEU A 694 -26.46 53.97 8.92
CA LEU A 694 -25.39 52.98 9.01
C LEU A 694 -24.61 53.19 10.32
N GLU A 695 -24.68 52.21 11.20
CA GLU A 695 -24.08 52.26 12.53
C GLU A 695 -23.03 51.14 12.69
N PHE A 696 -21.95 51.46 13.40
CA PHE A 696 -20.89 50.52 13.75
C PHE A 696 -20.78 50.44 15.27
N THR A 697 -20.63 49.23 15.79
CA THR A 697 -20.42 48.98 17.21
C THR A 697 -19.39 47.88 17.37
N CYS A 698 -18.37 48.11 18.20
CA CYS A 698 -17.37 47.12 18.57
C CYS A 698 -17.31 47.01 20.10
N SER A 699 -17.01 45.82 20.61
CA SER A 699 -16.73 45.64 22.05
C SER A 699 -15.55 46.50 22.50
N ASP A 700 -15.52 46.96 23.76
CA ASP A 700 -14.42 47.74 24.35
C ASP A 700 -13.07 46.98 24.43
N THR A 701 -13.04 45.70 24.02
CA THR A 701 -11.83 44.87 24.02
C THR A 701 -11.16 44.94 22.65
N THR A 702 -9.84 45.14 22.62
CA THR A 702 -9.06 45.09 21.37
C THR A 702 -9.08 43.67 20.81
N ILE A 703 -9.65 43.50 19.61
CA ILE A 703 -9.72 42.21 18.91
C ILE A 703 -8.69 42.20 17.77
N VAL A 704 -7.71 41.29 17.89
CA VAL A 704 -6.69 41.03 16.86
C VAL A 704 -6.97 39.68 16.19
N VAL A 705 -7.06 39.68 14.87
CA VAL A 705 -7.26 38.47 14.06
C VAL A 705 -6.08 38.23 13.13
N TRP A 706 -5.84 36.97 12.80
CA TRP A 706 -4.89 36.59 11.76
C TRP A 706 -5.60 36.59 10.40
N ALA A 707 -5.54 37.71 9.68
CA ALA A 707 -6.30 37.92 8.45
C ALA A 707 -5.52 38.78 7.45
N ASP A 708 -5.81 38.59 6.16
CA ASP A 708 -5.37 39.47 5.09
C ASP A 708 -6.26 40.73 5.12
N ARG A 709 -5.64 41.88 5.37
CA ARG A 709 -6.35 43.16 5.57
C ARG A 709 -7.21 43.51 4.36
N ASP A 710 -6.70 43.33 3.14
CA ASP A 710 -7.42 43.72 1.93
C ASP A 710 -8.60 42.80 1.66
N ARG A 711 -8.43 41.50 1.92
CA ARG A 711 -9.52 40.51 1.78
C ARG A 711 -10.59 40.67 2.86
N LEU A 712 -10.20 41.09 4.06
CA LEU A 712 -11.13 41.46 5.12
C LEU A 712 -11.96 42.69 4.70
N ILE A 713 -11.31 43.74 4.20
CA ILE A 713 -12.00 44.93 3.67
C ILE A 713 -12.97 44.53 2.54
N GLN A 714 -12.52 43.73 1.58
CA GLN A 714 -13.35 43.22 0.48
C GLN A 714 -14.58 42.46 0.99
N THR A 715 -14.41 41.63 2.03
CA THR A 715 -15.49 40.87 2.66
C THR A 715 -16.55 41.79 3.27
N VAL A 716 -16.11 42.77 4.06
CA VAL A 716 -17.01 43.71 4.76
C VAL A 716 -17.73 44.61 3.77
N VAL A 717 -17.03 45.14 2.77
CA VAL A 717 -17.61 45.96 1.70
C VAL A 717 -18.72 45.18 0.98
N ASN A 718 -18.49 43.91 0.64
CA ASN A 718 -19.48 43.07 -0.04
C ASN A 718 -20.75 42.84 0.81
N LEU A 719 -20.59 42.59 2.12
CA LEU A 719 -21.73 42.38 3.02
C LEU A 719 -22.51 43.67 3.26
N VAL A 720 -21.84 44.78 3.57
CA VAL A 720 -22.48 46.07 3.87
C VAL A 720 -23.13 46.69 2.63
N GLN A 721 -22.51 46.59 1.45
CA GLN A 721 -23.13 47.04 0.21
C GLN A 721 -24.39 46.24 -0.14
N ASN A 722 -24.42 44.93 0.17
CA ASN A 722 -25.64 44.14 0.03
C ASN A 722 -26.72 44.60 1.01
N ALA A 723 -26.40 44.83 2.29
CA ALA A 723 -27.34 45.36 3.27
C ALA A 723 -27.94 46.70 2.84
N ILE A 724 -27.11 47.69 2.45
CA ILE A 724 -27.54 49.01 1.95
C ILE A 724 -28.42 48.89 0.69
N LYS A 725 -28.13 47.91 -0.17
CA LYS A 725 -28.84 47.69 -1.43
C LYS A 725 -30.26 47.15 -1.22
N PHE A 726 -30.48 46.30 -0.22
CA PHE A 726 -31.77 45.64 0.01
C PHE A 726 -32.61 46.30 1.11
N THR A 727 -32.01 47.18 1.93
CA THR A 727 -32.74 47.98 2.92
C THR A 727 -33.57 49.08 2.24
N PRO A 728 -34.85 49.28 2.59
CA PRO A 728 -35.65 50.38 2.06
C PRO A 728 -35.24 51.74 2.66
N PRO A 729 -35.65 52.88 2.05
CA PRO A 729 -35.46 54.21 2.63
C PRO A 729 -36.08 54.31 4.03
N GLY A 730 -35.36 54.91 4.98
CA GLY A 730 -35.72 54.99 6.40
C GLY A 730 -35.32 53.76 7.23
N GLY A 731 -34.72 52.73 6.61
CA GLY A 731 -34.21 51.55 7.30
C GLY A 731 -32.80 51.73 7.88
N GLN A 732 -32.38 50.74 8.68
CA GLN A 732 -31.13 50.74 9.44
C GLN A 732 -30.25 49.56 9.02
N VAL A 733 -28.95 49.82 8.90
CA VAL A 733 -27.89 48.83 8.74
C VAL A 733 -26.94 48.94 9.93
N THR A 734 -26.69 47.84 10.62
CA THR A 734 -25.82 47.81 11.81
C THR A 734 -24.71 46.80 11.61
N VAL A 735 -23.47 47.23 11.79
CA VAL A 735 -22.29 46.36 11.77
C VAL A 735 -21.80 46.20 13.20
N VAL A 736 -21.72 44.95 13.67
CA VAL A 736 -21.25 44.63 15.01
C VAL A 736 -20.04 43.73 14.91
N CYS A 737 -18.98 44.08 15.64
CA CYS A 737 -17.82 43.22 15.86
C CYS A 737 -17.79 42.82 17.33
N ASP A 738 -17.71 41.52 17.60
CA ASP A 738 -17.67 40.99 18.95
C ASP A 738 -16.77 39.76 19.04
N LEU A 739 -16.24 39.49 20.23
CA LEU A 739 -15.48 38.30 20.53
C LEU A 739 -16.45 37.18 20.92
N SER A 740 -16.78 36.28 19.99
CA SER A 740 -17.73 35.20 20.27
C SER A 740 -17.18 34.19 21.29
N ASN A 741 -15.85 33.96 21.30
CA ASN A 741 -15.09 33.10 22.21
C ASN A 741 -13.61 33.55 22.20
N ASP A 742 -12.77 33.11 23.16
CA ASP A 742 -11.32 33.44 23.23
C ASP A 742 -10.50 33.14 21.95
N ARG A 743 -11.07 32.36 21.03
CA ARG A 743 -10.41 31.86 19.80
C ARG A 743 -10.99 32.39 18.50
N THR A 744 -12.12 33.10 18.52
CA THR A 744 -12.81 33.52 17.30
C THR A 744 -13.50 34.87 17.47
N ALA A 745 -13.18 35.80 16.58
CA ALA A 745 -13.89 37.06 16.42
C ALA A 745 -15.07 36.85 15.47
N THR A 746 -16.19 37.54 15.73
CA THR A 746 -17.38 37.51 14.87
C THR A 746 -17.70 38.92 14.40
N VAL A 747 -17.86 39.07 13.09
CA VAL A 747 -18.37 40.30 12.47
C VAL A 747 -19.72 39.98 11.87
N LEU A 748 -20.74 40.74 12.25
CA LEU A 748 -22.10 40.59 11.74
C LEU A 748 -22.62 41.90 11.17
N VAL A 749 -23.40 41.77 10.09
CA VAL A 749 -24.06 42.86 9.38
C VAL A 749 -25.55 42.58 9.42
N ARG A 750 -26.29 43.47 10.08
CA ARG A 750 -27.76 43.42 10.20
C ARG A 750 -28.39 44.48 9.32
N ASP A 751 -29.49 44.12 8.67
CA ASP A 751 -30.32 45.06 7.92
C ASP A 751 -31.79 44.95 8.34
N THR A 752 -32.55 46.03 8.16
CA THR A 752 -34.02 46.05 8.36
C THR A 752 -34.77 45.92 7.02
N GLY A 753 -34.20 45.18 6.07
CA GLY A 753 -34.76 44.92 4.74
C GLY A 753 -35.88 43.87 4.73
N PRO A 754 -36.23 43.31 3.55
CA PRO A 754 -37.30 42.32 3.42
C PRO A 754 -36.94 40.95 4.00
N GLY A 755 -35.70 40.74 4.43
CA GLY A 755 -35.18 39.42 4.79
C GLY A 755 -34.91 38.52 3.58
N ILE A 756 -34.40 37.32 3.84
CA ILE A 756 -34.06 36.32 2.83
C ILE A 756 -35.15 35.22 2.86
N PRO A 757 -35.75 34.82 1.73
CA PRO A 757 -36.69 33.71 1.71
C PRO A 757 -36.07 32.44 2.33
N PRO A 758 -36.77 31.76 3.26
CA PRO A 758 -36.21 30.62 4.00
C PRO A 758 -35.65 29.52 3.10
N GLU A 759 -36.29 29.26 1.95
CA GLU A 759 -35.87 28.29 0.94
C GLU A 759 -34.55 28.63 0.23
N HIS A 760 -34.02 29.83 0.45
CA HIS A 760 -32.81 30.33 -0.21
C HIS A 760 -31.64 30.55 0.75
N LEU A 761 -31.86 30.48 2.08
CA LEU A 761 -30.83 30.74 3.09
C LEU A 761 -29.56 29.88 2.93
N GLU A 762 -29.71 28.62 2.54
CA GLU A 762 -28.58 27.70 2.34
C GLU A 762 -27.79 27.98 1.04
N ASN A 763 -28.47 28.53 0.02
CA ASN A 763 -27.92 28.65 -1.34
C ASN A 763 -27.44 30.08 -1.67
N ILE A 764 -27.65 31.07 -0.79
CA ILE A 764 -27.26 32.47 -1.06
C ILE A 764 -25.74 32.65 -1.24
N PHE A 765 -24.94 31.72 -0.73
CA PHE A 765 -23.48 31.72 -0.89
C PHE A 765 -23.03 30.92 -2.12
N ASP A 766 -23.95 30.30 -2.86
CA ASP A 766 -23.62 29.56 -4.08
C ASP A 766 -23.26 30.52 -5.23
N PRO A 767 -22.29 30.16 -6.09
CA PRO A 767 -21.90 30.99 -7.23
C PRO A 767 -23.08 31.24 -8.18
N PHE A 768 -23.22 32.49 -8.64
CA PHE A 768 -24.27 32.96 -9.57
C PHE A 768 -25.70 32.88 -9.03
N PHE A 769 -25.89 32.52 -7.76
CA PHE A 769 -27.20 32.38 -7.17
C PHE A 769 -27.88 33.76 -7.01
N ARG A 770 -29.15 33.85 -7.42
CA ARG A 770 -29.96 35.07 -7.33
C ARG A 770 -31.42 34.73 -7.10
N ILE A 771 -32.04 35.46 -6.17
CA ILE A 771 -33.48 35.41 -5.93
C ILE A 771 -34.19 36.16 -7.07
N GLN A 772 -35.04 35.48 -7.85
CA GLN A 772 -35.83 36.12 -8.91
C GLN A 772 -37.00 36.91 -8.28
N GLN A 773 -36.88 38.24 -8.22
CA GLN A 773 -38.01 39.13 -7.92
C GLN A 773 -38.39 39.97 -9.16
N ASP A 774 -39.66 40.36 -9.19
CA ASP A 774 -40.39 40.96 -10.32
C ASP A 774 -39.62 42.08 -11.06
N GLN A 775 -39.61 42.02 -12.40
CA GLN A 775 -38.58 42.61 -13.29
C GLN A 775 -38.45 44.15 -13.31
N ARG A 776 -39.24 44.89 -12.52
CA ARG A 776 -39.34 46.36 -12.66
C ARG A 776 -38.50 47.18 -11.68
N THR A 777 -37.95 46.58 -10.61
CA THR A 777 -37.27 47.35 -9.55
C THR A 777 -36.04 46.68 -8.93
N ALA A 778 -35.62 45.50 -9.40
CA ALA A 778 -34.49 44.79 -8.79
C ALA A 778 -33.11 45.30 -9.25
N PRO A 779 -32.19 45.65 -8.33
CA PRO A 779 -30.84 46.11 -8.66
C PRO A 779 -29.95 45.00 -9.24
N LYS A 780 -29.39 45.25 -10.43
CA LYS A 780 -28.62 44.30 -11.24
C LYS A 780 -27.25 43.98 -10.60
N GLY A 781 -26.92 42.69 -10.41
CA GLY A 781 -25.59 42.19 -9.98
C GLY A 781 -25.38 40.74 -10.46
N LEU A 782 -24.13 40.25 -10.49
CA LEU A 782 -23.77 38.93 -11.04
C LEU A 782 -24.04 37.74 -10.10
N GLY A 783 -24.26 37.97 -8.81
CA GLY A 783 -24.43 36.89 -7.83
C GLY A 783 -23.11 36.23 -7.40
N LEU A 784 -21.97 36.92 -7.56
CA LEU A 784 -20.65 36.42 -7.17
C LEU A 784 -20.20 36.88 -5.77
N GLY A 785 -20.64 38.06 -5.31
CA GLY A 785 -20.13 38.69 -4.09
C GLY A 785 -20.22 37.82 -2.82
N LEU A 786 -21.34 37.15 -2.56
CA LEU A 786 -21.47 36.28 -1.37
C LEU A 786 -20.65 34.98 -1.50
N SER A 787 -20.52 34.43 -2.71
CA SER A 787 -19.65 33.27 -2.96
C SER A 787 -18.17 33.60 -2.75
N ILE A 788 -17.73 34.80 -3.12
CA ILE A 788 -16.37 35.29 -2.87
C ILE A 788 -16.16 35.50 -1.37
N VAL A 789 -17.12 36.11 -0.66
CA VAL A 789 -17.08 36.27 0.81
C VAL A 789 -16.88 34.92 1.50
N LYS A 790 -17.66 33.90 1.13
CA LYS A 790 -17.52 32.55 1.68
C LYS A 790 -16.11 32.01 1.50
N THR A 791 -15.58 32.06 0.28
CA THR A 791 -14.23 31.55 -0.01
C THR A 791 -13.14 32.34 0.72
N LEU A 792 -13.20 33.67 0.75
CA LEU A 792 -12.19 34.51 1.43
C LEU A 792 -12.15 34.24 2.93
N VAL A 793 -13.31 34.05 3.55
CA VAL A 793 -13.43 33.74 4.98
C VAL A 793 -12.91 32.31 5.25
N GLU A 794 -13.27 31.33 4.44
CA GLU A 794 -12.83 29.93 4.57
C GLU A 794 -11.30 29.79 4.39
N LEU A 795 -10.70 30.49 3.41
CA LEU A 795 -9.24 30.50 3.21
C LEU A 795 -8.46 31.07 4.41
N GLN A 796 -9.13 31.88 5.24
CA GLN A 796 -8.56 32.48 6.45
C GLN A 796 -8.98 31.71 7.72
N GLY A 797 -9.53 30.50 7.58
CA GLY A 797 -9.91 29.63 8.70
C GLY A 797 -11.21 30.04 9.41
N GLY A 798 -12.02 30.89 8.77
CA GLY A 798 -13.30 31.37 9.27
C GLY A 798 -14.52 30.63 8.71
N GLN A 799 -15.72 31.03 9.15
CA GLN A 799 -17.00 30.53 8.64
C GLN A 799 -17.99 31.67 8.36
N VAL A 800 -18.93 31.46 7.44
CA VAL A 800 -20.02 32.40 7.13
C VAL A 800 -21.38 31.82 7.49
N ALA A 801 -22.31 32.67 7.92
CA ALA A 801 -23.68 32.27 8.24
C ALA A 801 -24.69 33.38 7.88
N ALA A 802 -25.95 32.99 7.71
CA ALA A 802 -27.05 33.89 7.42
C ALA A 802 -28.31 33.48 8.17
N ARG A 803 -29.05 34.46 8.72
CA ARG A 803 -30.36 34.23 9.34
C ARG A 803 -31.29 35.42 9.17
N ASN A 804 -32.60 35.19 9.28
CA ASN A 804 -33.58 36.27 9.31
C ASN A 804 -33.84 36.76 10.74
N LEU A 805 -34.14 38.05 10.88
CA LEU A 805 -34.44 38.68 12.17
C LEU A 805 -35.94 38.65 12.50
N GLN A 806 -36.26 38.52 13.79
CA GLN A 806 -37.64 38.62 14.28
C GLN A 806 -38.11 40.08 14.20
N GLY A 807 -38.86 40.42 13.15
CA GLY A 807 -39.30 41.79 12.86
C GLY A 807 -39.10 42.25 11.42
N GLY A 808 -38.46 41.42 10.57
CA GLY A 808 -38.08 41.77 9.20
C GLY A 808 -36.59 42.16 9.12
N GLY A 809 -35.93 41.77 8.04
CA GLY A 809 -34.49 41.96 7.84
C GLY A 809 -33.66 40.69 7.88
N ALA A 810 -32.40 40.80 7.49
CA ALA A 810 -31.43 39.71 7.53
C ALA A 810 -30.20 40.05 8.36
N GLU A 811 -29.55 39.01 8.87
CA GLU A 811 -28.24 39.08 9.49
C GLU A 811 -27.30 38.14 8.73
N LEU A 812 -26.20 38.71 8.23
CA LEU A 812 -25.09 37.98 7.64
C LEU A 812 -23.90 38.12 8.58
N SER A 813 -23.27 37.01 8.94
CA SER A 813 -22.13 36.99 9.85
C SER A 813 -20.98 36.19 9.29
N PHE A 814 -19.76 36.57 9.65
CA PHE A 814 -18.58 35.74 9.44
C PHE A 814 -17.70 35.71 10.68
N THR A 815 -16.93 34.64 10.83
CA THR A 815 -15.97 34.45 11.93
C THR A 815 -14.55 34.46 11.40
N LEU A 816 -13.60 34.91 12.22
CA LEU A 816 -12.17 34.81 11.96
C LEU A 816 -11.44 34.32 13.21
N PRO A 817 -10.38 33.50 13.06
CA PRO A 817 -9.58 33.05 14.20
C PRO A 817 -8.88 34.24 14.85
N THR A 818 -9.04 34.36 16.17
CA THR A 818 -8.28 35.36 16.95
C THR A 818 -6.87 34.86 17.15
N HIS A 819 -5.93 35.78 17.05
CA HIS A 819 -4.55 35.50 17.41
C HIS A 819 -4.33 36.14 18.78
N THR A 820 -4.06 35.33 19.81
CA THR A 820 -3.65 35.86 21.12
C THR A 820 -2.28 36.51 20.94
N ALA A 821 -2.29 37.80 20.65
CA ALA A 821 -1.11 38.62 20.74
C ALA A 821 -0.55 38.47 22.16
N LYS A 822 0.65 37.88 22.28
CA LYS A 822 1.49 38.19 23.45
C LYS A 822 1.64 39.70 23.40
N VAL A 823 0.95 40.40 24.31
CA VAL A 823 1.17 41.83 24.56
C VAL A 823 2.67 42.00 24.77
N ARG A 824 3.36 42.49 23.74
CA ARG A 824 4.68 43.05 23.93
C ARG A 824 4.43 44.41 24.57
N PRO A 825 5.11 44.74 25.68
CA PRO A 825 5.02 46.09 26.20
C PRO A 825 5.45 47.04 25.07
N SER A 826 4.63 48.05 24.84
CA SER A 826 4.95 49.19 23.99
C SER A 826 6.29 49.76 24.46
N LEU A 827 7.36 49.49 23.70
CA LEU A 827 8.62 50.21 23.85
C LEU A 827 8.41 51.57 23.20
N GLU A 828 7.87 52.51 23.96
CA GLU A 828 8.23 53.90 23.78
C GLU A 828 9.72 54.02 24.08
N SER A 829 10.56 53.88 23.05
CA SER A 829 11.94 54.35 23.08
C SER A 829 12.07 55.42 22.00
N HIS A 830 12.18 56.67 22.44
CA HIS A 830 12.45 57.81 21.57
C HIS A 830 13.66 57.55 20.65
N VAL A 831 13.40 57.53 19.34
CA VAL A 831 14.40 57.40 18.27
C VAL A 831 14.98 58.78 17.97
N LEU A 832 15.73 59.36 18.90
CA LEU A 832 16.43 60.63 18.65
C LEU A 832 17.88 60.33 18.27
N GLY A 833 18.22 60.49 16.99
CA GLY A 833 19.60 60.62 16.52
C GLY A 833 20.22 59.47 15.70
N ARG A 834 19.45 58.49 15.22
CA ARG A 834 19.95 57.46 14.28
C ARG A 834 20.10 57.99 12.86
N GLN A 835 21.19 57.61 12.18
CA GLN A 835 21.52 58.12 10.84
C GLN A 835 21.14 57.10 9.75
N ILE A 836 20.20 57.46 8.87
CA ILE A 836 19.74 56.63 7.75
C ILE A 836 20.20 57.25 6.43
N LEU A 837 20.82 56.43 5.57
CA LEU A 837 21.18 56.83 4.21
C LEU A 837 20.08 56.43 3.23
N VAL A 838 19.56 57.38 2.47
CA VAL A 838 18.57 57.17 1.39
C VAL A 838 19.28 57.32 0.05
N VAL A 839 19.19 56.29 -0.79
CA VAL A 839 19.84 56.24 -2.10
C VAL A 839 18.80 55.99 -3.18
N ASP A 840 18.54 57.01 -3.98
CA ASP A 840 17.54 57.01 -5.06
C ASP A 840 17.94 58.07 -6.10
N ASP A 841 17.71 57.84 -7.39
CA ASP A 841 18.01 58.84 -8.42
C ASP A 841 16.85 59.84 -8.63
N ASP A 842 15.67 59.52 -8.12
CA ASP A 842 14.49 60.39 -8.12
C ASP A 842 14.46 61.30 -6.88
N THR A 843 14.58 62.61 -7.13
CA THR A 843 14.60 63.63 -6.06
C THR A 843 13.28 63.74 -5.31
N ASP A 844 12.14 63.44 -5.94
CA ASP A 844 10.83 63.53 -5.29
C ASP A 844 10.63 62.35 -4.33
N ILE A 845 11.12 61.16 -4.71
CA ILE A 845 11.11 59.97 -3.84
C ILE A 845 12.07 60.15 -2.67
N GLN A 846 13.27 60.69 -2.91
CA GLN A 846 14.19 61.04 -1.81
C GLN A 846 13.53 62.00 -0.82
N GLN A 847 12.89 63.07 -1.31
CA GLN A 847 12.25 64.06 -0.46
C GLN A 847 11.11 63.45 0.38
N LEU A 848 10.29 62.59 -0.23
CA LEU A 848 9.23 61.84 0.46
C LEU A 848 9.78 60.96 1.60
N LEU A 849 10.81 60.15 1.30
CA LEU A 849 11.44 59.27 2.29
C LEU A 849 12.10 60.08 3.40
N HIS A 850 12.75 61.17 3.03
CA HIS A 850 13.44 62.06 3.95
C HIS A 850 12.46 62.75 4.92
N ASP A 851 11.33 63.26 4.43
CA ASP A 851 10.31 63.88 5.26
C ASP A 851 9.65 62.88 6.21
N ARG A 852 9.42 61.64 5.76
CA ARG A 852 8.86 60.57 6.60
C ARG A 852 9.83 60.13 7.69
N LEU A 853 11.08 59.87 7.34
CA LEU A 853 12.12 59.46 8.29
C LEU A 853 12.40 60.55 9.33
N ARG A 854 12.41 61.83 8.94
CA ARG A 854 12.59 62.94 9.90
C ARG A 854 11.40 63.13 10.83
N ALA A 855 10.18 62.90 10.34
CA ALA A 855 8.97 62.95 11.18
C ALA A 855 9.04 61.93 12.34
N GLU A 856 9.74 60.81 12.13
CA GLU A 856 9.96 59.74 13.11
C GLU A 856 11.25 59.91 13.95
N GLY A 857 11.98 61.02 13.79
CA GLY A 857 13.15 61.37 14.62
C GLY A 857 14.52 60.91 14.07
N TYR A 858 14.57 60.29 12.88
CA TYR A 858 15.81 59.91 12.24
C TYR A 858 16.55 61.10 11.62
N GLN A 859 17.88 61.04 11.61
CA GLN A 859 18.73 61.90 10.79
C GLN A 859 18.93 61.24 9.43
N THR A 860 18.63 61.97 8.37
CA THR A 860 18.63 61.45 7.00
C THR A 860 19.74 62.07 6.16
N TYR A 861 20.40 61.23 5.38
CA TYR A 861 21.42 61.60 4.40
C TYR A 861 21.02 61.05 3.04
N SER A 862 21.42 61.71 1.96
CA SER A 862 21.02 61.34 0.60
C SER A 862 22.22 61.08 -0.30
N ALA A 863 22.09 60.11 -1.20
CA ALA A 863 22.99 59.90 -2.32
C ALA A 863 22.19 59.65 -3.61
N PHE A 864 22.63 60.23 -4.72
CA PHE A 864 21.90 60.21 -6.00
C PHE A 864 22.33 59.05 -6.91
N ASP A 865 23.45 58.40 -6.61
CA ASP A 865 23.96 57.25 -7.36
C ASP A 865 24.75 56.29 -6.48
N GLY A 866 25.02 55.10 -7.00
CA GLY A 866 25.73 54.07 -6.25
C GLY A 866 27.18 54.42 -5.89
N ARG A 867 27.84 55.34 -6.60
CA ARG A 867 29.21 55.75 -6.27
C ARG A 867 29.21 56.68 -5.06
N GLN A 868 28.34 57.68 -5.09
CA GLN A 868 28.15 58.59 -3.97
C GLN A 868 27.66 57.85 -2.72
N ALA A 869 26.81 56.82 -2.89
CA ALA A 869 26.37 55.97 -1.79
C ALA A 869 27.55 55.27 -1.10
N LEU A 870 28.47 54.67 -1.87
CA LEU A 870 29.66 54.01 -1.32
C LEU A 870 30.65 55.00 -0.69
N GLU A 871 30.90 56.16 -1.30
CA GLU A 871 31.76 57.21 -0.73
C GLU A 871 31.18 57.75 0.60
N THR A 872 29.85 57.89 0.67
CA THR A 872 29.14 58.33 1.88
C THR A 872 29.21 57.28 2.97
N LEU A 873 28.96 56.00 2.65
CA LEU A 873 29.06 54.88 3.60
C LEU A 873 30.49 54.65 4.13
N GLN A 874 31.52 55.03 3.36
CA GLN A 874 32.92 54.96 3.81
C GLN A 874 33.34 56.12 4.72
N SER A 875 32.68 57.28 4.59
CA SER A 875 33.04 58.50 5.32
C SER A 875 32.15 58.80 6.53
N GLY A 876 31.04 58.10 6.69
CA GLY A 876 30.09 58.26 7.80
C GLY A 876 29.73 56.95 8.51
N VAL A 877 29.02 57.06 9.63
CA VAL A 877 28.45 55.92 10.37
C VAL A 877 26.94 55.98 10.23
N PHE A 878 26.35 54.90 9.71
CA PHE A 878 24.93 54.79 9.44
C PHE A 878 24.33 53.60 10.17
N ASP A 879 23.11 53.78 10.66
CA ASP A 879 22.32 52.77 11.36
C ASP A 879 21.40 52.00 10.40
N GLY A 880 21.25 52.46 9.15
CA GLY A 880 20.47 51.79 8.12
C GLY A 880 20.57 52.46 6.76
N VAL A 881 20.23 51.72 5.71
CA VAL A 881 20.24 52.20 4.32
C VAL A 881 18.92 51.85 3.63
N ILE A 882 18.33 52.81 2.93
CA ILE A 882 17.26 52.59 1.95
C ILE A 882 17.89 52.76 0.57
N LEU A 883 17.82 51.73 -0.27
CA LEU A 883 18.59 51.63 -1.50
C LEU A 883 17.71 51.23 -2.68
N ASP A 884 17.51 52.14 -3.64
CA ASP A 884 16.88 51.77 -4.91
C ASP A 884 17.82 50.90 -5.76
N ILE A 885 17.26 49.92 -6.45
CA ILE A 885 17.96 49.07 -7.42
C ILE A 885 18.31 49.87 -8.68
N GLY A 886 17.42 50.78 -9.11
CA GLY A 886 17.50 51.52 -10.38
C GLY A 886 18.49 52.70 -10.43
N ILE A 887 19.47 52.79 -9.54
CA ILE A 887 20.25 54.02 -9.29
C ILE A 887 21.45 54.25 -10.25
N GLY A 888 21.19 54.69 -11.47
CA GLY A 888 22.23 55.25 -12.35
C GLY A 888 23.39 54.31 -12.72
N GLN A 889 24.65 54.79 -12.63
CA GLN A 889 25.84 54.11 -13.20
C GLN A 889 26.26 52.81 -12.49
N ILE A 890 25.95 52.67 -11.19
CA ILE A 890 26.25 51.48 -10.39
C ILE A 890 24.92 50.96 -9.85
N ASP A 891 24.52 49.78 -10.30
CA ASP A 891 23.30 49.08 -9.86
C ASP A 891 23.24 48.97 -8.32
N GLY A 892 22.08 49.23 -7.73
CA GLY A 892 21.86 49.09 -6.29
C GLY A 892 22.17 47.70 -5.75
N LEU A 893 22.07 46.64 -6.58
CA LEU A 893 22.51 45.29 -6.18
C LEU A 893 24.04 45.18 -6.02
N GLU A 894 24.80 45.92 -6.82
CA GLU A 894 26.26 45.97 -6.71
C GLU A 894 26.67 46.78 -5.48
N VAL A 895 25.96 47.88 -5.18
CA VAL A 895 26.14 48.63 -3.92
C VAL A 895 25.89 47.73 -2.71
N LEU A 896 24.77 46.99 -2.69
CA LEU A 896 24.46 46.01 -1.64
C LEU A 896 25.60 44.99 -1.47
N ARG A 897 26.09 44.42 -2.57
CA ARG A 897 27.18 43.43 -2.56
C ARG A 897 28.45 44.02 -1.94
N GLN A 898 28.82 45.23 -2.31
CA GLN A 898 30.02 45.91 -1.81
C GLN A 898 29.90 46.26 -0.32
N VAL A 899 28.72 46.73 0.12
CA VAL A 899 28.47 47.02 1.54
C VAL A 899 28.53 45.75 2.37
N ARG A 900 28.02 44.62 1.88
CA ARG A 900 28.08 43.33 2.61
C ARG A 900 29.49 42.77 2.75
N LEU A 901 30.44 43.19 1.92
CA LEU A 901 31.86 42.82 2.08
C LEU A 901 32.54 43.56 3.25
N THR A 902 32.06 44.76 3.60
CA THR A 902 32.67 45.62 4.62
C THR A 902 31.84 45.72 5.90
N ASN A 903 30.52 45.62 5.81
CA ASN A 903 29.59 45.68 6.92
C ASN A 903 28.40 44.71 6.71
N GLN A 904 28.47 43.55 7.37
CA GLN A 904 27.46 42.50 7.26
C GLN A 904 26.19 42.79 8.06
N THR A 905 26.24 43.72 9.02
CA THR A 905 25.18 43.88 10.03
C THR A 905 24.30 45.10 9.81
N ILE A 906 24.73 46.10 9.02
CA ILE A 906 23.91 47.27 8.71
C ILE A 906 22.62 46.86 7.97
N PRO A 907 21.42 47.22 8.48
CA PRO A 907 20.17 46.89 7.82
C PRO A 907 20.01 47.69 6.52
N ILE A 908 19.67 46.99 5.43
CA ILE A 908 19.46 47.56 4.10
C ILE A 908 18.06 47.15 3.62
N ILE A 909 17.23 48.15 3.32
CA ILE A 909 15.91 47.99 2.71
C ILE A 909 16.04 48.35 1.24
N MET A 910 15.73 47.41 0.35
CA MET A 910 15.77 47.64 -1.09
C MET A 910 14.48 48.28 -1.57
N VAL A 911 14.56 49.22 -2.50
CA VAL A 911 13.39 49.80 -3.15
C VAL A 911 13.48 49.46 -4.64
N THR A 912 12.37 49.09 -5.30
CA THR A 912 12.41 48.74 -6.73
C THR A 912 11.06 49.00 -7.42
N ALA A 913 11.04 49.22 -8.73
CA ALA A 913 9.82 49.47 -9.49
C ALA A 913 8.87 48.26 -9.57
N SER A 914 7.58 48.51 -9.79
CA SER A 914 6.59 47.45 -10.03
C SER A 914 6.97 46.57 -11.23
N GLY A 915 7.12 45.26 -11.01
CA GLY A 915 7.43 44.26 -12.06
C GLY A 915 8.74 43.47 -11.87
N SER A 916 9.53 43.78 -10.84
CA SER A 916 10.85 43.18 -10.59
C SER A 916 10.91 42.33 -9.31
N GLN A 917 9.87 41.54 -9.03
CA GLN A 917 9.86 40.59 -7.89
C GLN A 917 11.09 39.64 -7.89
N GLU A 918 11.59 39.25 -9.06
CA GLU A 918 12.82 38.45 -9.18
C GLU A 918 14.07 39.19 -8.66
N LEU A 919 14.16 40.51 -8.87
CA LEU A 919 15.27 41.32 -8.37
C LEU A 919 15.18 41.52 -6.85
N ALA A 920 13.96 41.65 -6.32
CA ALA A 920 13.71 41.68 -4.88
C ALA A 920 14.16 40.37 -4.19
N VAL A 921 13.78 39.22 -4.75
CA VAL A 921 14.21 37.89 -4.24
C VAL A 921 15.74 37.76 -4.29
N LYS A 922 16.36 38.20 -5.39
CA LYS A 922 17.83 38.19 -5.53
C LYS A 922 18.50 39.07 -4.47
N ALA A 923 17.96 40.25 -4.19
CA ALA A 923 18.51 41.17 -3.21
C ALA A 923 18.44 40.63 -1.77
N ILE A 924 17.34 39.97 -1.39
CA ILE A 924 17.23 39.27 -0.10
C ILE A 924 18.30 38.16 -0.01
N GLY A 925 18.48 37.36 -1.06
CA GLY A 925 19.53 36.34 -1.11
C GLY A 925 20.96 36.88 -1.01
N MET A 926 21.18 38.16 -1.33
CA MET A 926 22.46 38.87 -1.21
C MET A 926 22.63 39.60 0.14
N GLY A 927 21.66 39.45 1.06
CA GLY A 927 21.74 39.96 2.42
C GLY A 927 21.00 41.27 2.68
N ALA A 928 20.08 41.70 1.80
CA ALA A 928 19.11 42.74 2.17
C ALA A 928 18.09 42.19 3.18
N GLN A 929 17.61 43.06 4.07
CA GLN A 929 16.69 42.66 5.15
C GLN A 929 15.23 42.75 4.74
N ALA A 930 14.91 43.64 3.80
CA ALA A 930 13.57 43.81 3.26
C ALA A 930 13.64 44.42 1.86
N TYR A 931 12.50 44.40 1.16
CA TYR A 931 12.30 45.17 -0.07
C TYR A 931 10.94 45.86 -0.08
N LEU A 932 10.81 46.96 -0.84
CA LEU A 932 9.59 47.73 -1.07
C LEU A 932 9.40 47.93 -2.58
N LEU A 933 8.17 47.77 -3.07
CA LEU A 933 7.82 47.96 -4.48
C LEU A 933 7.25 49.36 -4.71
N LYS A 934 7.82 50.14 -5.64
CA LYS A 934 7.30 51.44 -6.07
C LYS A 934 6.08 51.22 -7.01
N PRO A 935 4.95 51.91 -6.80
CA PRO A 935 4.64 52.78 -5.66
C PRO A 935 4.30 51.97 -4.41
N PHE A 936 4.92 52.31 -3.28
CA PHE A 936 4.63 51.73 -1.97
C PHE A 936 3.74 52.68 -1.17
N ASP A 937 2.86 52.15 -0.32
CA ASP A 937 2.04 52.97 0.56
C ASP A 937 2.80 53.40 1.83
N THR A 938 2.24 54.36 2.57
CA THR A 938 2.89 54.90 3.77
C THR A 938 2.96 53.87 4.91
N ALA A 939 2.07 52.89 4.96
CA ALA A 939 2.02 51.87 6.00
C ALA A 939 3.08 50.78 5.78
N GLU A 940 3.29 50.34 4.54
CA GLU A 940 4.34 49.39 4.14
C GLU A 940 5.73 49.95 4.45
N LEU A 941 5.97 51.22 4.12
CA LEU A 941 7.22 51.91 4.44
C LEU A 941 7.42 51.98 5.96
N GLN A 942 6.39 52.37 6.72
CA GLN A 942 6.46 52.48 8.17
C GLN A 942 6.78 51.13 8.82
N LEU A 943 6.10 50.06 8.39
CA LEU A 943 6.30 48.73 8.94
C LEU A 943 7.72 48.22 8.68
N ALA A 944 8.27 48.46 7.49
CA ALA A 944 9.65 48.11 7.17
C ALA A 944 10.65 48.91 8.03
N MET A 945 10.40 50.20 8.25
CA MET A 945 11.22 51.07 9.10
C MET A 945 11.20 50.66 10.57
N ASP A 946 10.00 50.43 11.13
CA ASP A 946 9.81 50.02 12.53
C ASP A 946 10.49 48.66 12.80
N HIS A 947 10.42 47.75 11.83
CA HIS A 947 10.98 46.42 12.01
C HIS A 947 12.52 46.42 11.99
N TRP A 948 13.14 47.21 11.10
CA TRP A 948 14.55 47.09 10.78
C TRP A 948 15.44 48.24 11.27
N PHE A 949 14.88 49.44 11.49
CA PHE A 949 15.65 50.60 11.96
C PHE A 949 15.40 50.98 13.42
N GLN A 950 14.37 50.43 14.08
CA GLN A 950 14.09 50.73 15.51
C GLN A 950 14.76 49.76 16.50
N ARG A 951 15.08 48.53 16.10
CA ARG A 951 15.63 47.53 17.03
C ARG A 951 17.16 47.56 17.09
N THR A 952 17.74 47.48 18.29
CA THR A 952 19.18 47.25 18.49
C THR A 952 19.50 45.78 18.22
N TRP A 953 20.22 45.51 17.13
CA TRP A 953 20.72 44.16 16.83
C TRP A 953 21.93 43.81 17.70
N PRO A 954 21.93 42.66 18.38
CA PRO A 954 23.13 42.17 19.04
C PRO A 954 24.20 41.90 17.97
N ALA A 955 25.41 42.38 18.25
CA ALA A 955 26.60 42.33 17.39
C ALA A 955 27.03 40.90 17.04
#